data_AF-A0A7S4VA23-F1
#
_entry.id   AF-A0A7S4VA23-F1
#
_cell.length_a   1.000
_cell.length_b   1.000
_cell.length_c   1.000
_cell.angle_alpha   90.00
_cell.angle_beta   90.00
_cell.angle_gamma   90.00
#
_symmetry.space_group_name_H-M   'P 1'
#
loop_
_entity.id
_entity.type
_entity.pdbx_description
1 polymer ?
#
loop_
_entity_poly.entity_id
_entity_poly.type
_entity_poly.pdbx_seq_one_letter_code
_entity_poly.pdbx_strand_id
1 'polypeptide(L)'
;AGPASWRARGAQRRFSRRISTVPPTTRSSLPPLAQWAEAASRHETAAAKMQLRGHRSAAEVLALWESSVGVGSRRSGAVLAAACLWRLGQLSATVTSVDARNINFARLLELVSKAAEQGALGPSALCDALLAAVYLRERHAALGPLLTSCAQALALQVGGANSRELANGAYALAKAAFRDLSVLRSLAPEAADGLRSFGPLDVCRLAWAFASLDCREVRLFRAIAEEAAATLVDYGPQDLSNLAWSFASLAIHDKRLVQALAGEMRAKLREFSAQSLANMAWAFSALAADLPALCLQGLAQAATVMAEDFSAQGLSNVALAAAKLRLEEVGLGRALAKSANRRLEDFKPQELANFAWASAYSGFNDPELFHAIAQQAVAHEEGLNAQNLANLAWAFATLGLPSKEMFHVLVTSAESKLSLFAPQSLANLAWSLAKLRLDSGPHLSLLRGALATEALSKLSEFKPREIAALAWAVAGIGGEVREGSTVARLLLALREEASQKLCSFPPHELSNLVWAFATLSMGSAGEQELFHTVAQQAIQRLPEFEPQGLSNTLWAFGTLSFREAELFREVSHFAGANLRDFKLGEVSNLAWAYVSAGVDAPELFGQVERTLAGKLLQLDARTGASASVLPSPEAANSFATEVLGVLWSLSFAGRLSDDLLSLARRAASRRDGGQSSGSGPSRCPEPLPPALSPGRGGRAGEPRVVAAWPDRLALLKPPDWIVDPDRVGAAGIGQVSAYLSALLPSRQWRLAGDADHRLGLLHRLDVPSSGLLLVAKTLTAYHDLQVQLAVGLLVRDYAVLCHGWLPPDRGGFCARVHWVDRRSSRSVVRPWGRPSYTEVQGVAHAVRGAEAFTFTRLRIKTGRRHQIRLHTSHAGYPTVCDGRYSSAGTLRADSPWCQRNALHRWRLGFQDGAGAVREVLAPPPPGLSSALAGLEPRAGSRAAGAAGEPFLWLGSMRQKK
;
A
#
# COMPACT_ATOMS: atom_id res chain seq x y z
N ALA A 1 2.36 49.57 19.99
CA ALA A 1 0.96 49.57 20.47
C ALA A 1 0.27 48.28 20.04
N GLY A 2 -0.51 47.67 20.92
CA GLY A 2 -1.55 46.68 20.62
C GLY A 2 -2.69 46.91 21.63
N PRO A 3 -3.62 45.96 21.88
CA PRO A 3 -3.99 44.79 21.07
C PRO A 3 -5.54 44.56 20.99
N ALA A 4 -5.95 43.38 20.53
CA ALA A 4 -7.17 42.61 20.91
C ALA A 4 -8.55 42.80 20.18
N SER A 5 -9.00 41.68 19.58
CA SER A 5 -10.32 40.99 19.54
C SER A 5 -11.68 41.73 19.56
N TRP A 6 -12.75 41.10 19.02
CA TRP A 6 -13.96 40.63 19.73
C TRP A 6 -15.00 39.95 18.79
N ARG A 7 -16.18 39.53 19.32
CA ARG A 7 -17.03 38.41 18.81
C ARG A 7 -18.47 38.80 18.35
N ALA A 8 -18.95 38.10 17.31
CA ALA A 8 -20.26 37.41 17.15
C ALA A 8 -21.68 38.06 17.28
N ARG A 9 -22.59 37.57 16.40
CA ARG A 9 -24.09 37.52 16.39
C ARG A 9 -24.92 38.77 15.98
N GLY A 10 -25.95 38.59 15.13
CA GLY A 10 -27.14 39.50 15.11
C GLY A 10 -28.07 39.60 13.87
N ALA A 11 -29.04 38.69 13.72
CA ALA A 11 -30.46 38.88 13.32
C ALA A 11 -30.98 39.73 12.09
N GLN A 12 -31.85 39.06 11.29
CA GLN A 12 -33.22 39.47 10.82
C GLN A 12 -33.54 40.51 9.69
N ARG A 13 -34.05 39.94 8.55
CA ARG A 13 -35.37 40.17 7.86
C ARG A 13 -35.71 41.40 6.96
N ARG A 14 -36.26 41.02 5.76
CA ARG A 14 -37.41 41.55 4.96
C ARG A 14 -37.25 42.73 3.96
N PHE A 15 -37.88 42.59 2.77
CA PHE A 15 -39.07 43.30 2.20
C PHE A 15 -39.40 42.67 0.80
N SER A 16 -40.63 42.28 0.37
CA SER A 16 -41.86 43.02 -0.06
C SER A 16 -41.73 43.79 -1.40
N ARG A 17 -42.69 43.89 -2.36
CA ARG A 17 -44.16 43.58 -2.44
C ARG A 17 -44.67 43.74 -3.92
N ARG A 18 -45.84 43.18 -4.33
CA ARG A 18 -46.75 43.81 -5.36
C ARG A 18 -48.21 43.26 -5.39
N ILE A 19 -49.10 44.03 -6.03
CA ILE A 19 -50.60 44.00 -6.06
C ILE A 19 -51.07 44.76 -7.34
N SER A 20 -52.33 44.85 -7.81
CA SER A 20 -53.71 44.40 -7.44
C SER A 20 -54.66 44.53 -8.68
N THR A 21 -55.94 44.08 -8.65
CA THR A 21 -57.09 44.68 -9.41
C THR A 21 -58.49 44.15 -8.95
N VAL A 22 -59.61 44.70 -9.47
CA VAL A 22 -60.95 44.84 -8.80
C VAL A 22 -62.17 44.46 -9.75
N PRO A 23 -63.48 44.86 -9.58
CA PRO A 23 -64.60 44.25 -8.82
C PRO A 23 -65.82 43.68 -9.68
N PRO A 24 -67.15 43.94 -9.45
CA PRO A 24 -68.11 42.93 -8.89
C PRO A 24 -69.46 42.69 -9.64
N THR A 25 -70.24 41.61 -9.32
CA THR A 25 -71.75 41.63 -9.18
C THR A 25 -72.43 40.29 -8.73
N THR A 26 -73.40 40.41 -7.79
CA THR A 26 -74.64 39.63 -7.46
C THR A 26 -74.83 38.08 -7.54
N ARG A 27 -75.02 37.45 -6.35
CA ARG A 27 -76.09 36.50 -5.85
C ARG A 27 -76.75 35.45 -6.79
N SER A 28 -77.10 34.20 -6.40
CA SER A 28 -77.09 33.49 -5.08
C SER A 28 -77.37 31.97 -5.17
N SER A 29 -76.97 31.23 -4.10
CA SER A 29 -77.53 29.96 -3.54
C SER A 29 -76.62 28.71 -3.50
N LEU A 30 -76.72 27.98 -2.37
CA LEU A 30 -76.01 26.75 -1.95
C LEU A 30 -74.48 26.86 -1.69
N PRO A 31 -73.91 26.20 -0.63
CA PRO A 31 -72.49 26.30 -0.29
C PRO A 31 -71.66 25.02 -0.56
N PRO A 32 -70.95 24.93 -1.70
CA PRO A 32 -69.95 23.88 -1.94
C PRO A 32 -68.50 24.40 -1.84
N LEU A 33 -67.61 23.57 -1.28
CA LEU A 33 -66.27 23.20 -1.79
C LEU A 33 -65.26 24.26 -2.35
N ALA A 34 -65.49 25.57 -2.19
CA ALA A 34 -64.61 26.61 -2.75
C ALA A 34 -64.00 27.61 -1.74
N GLN A 35 -64.35 27.52 -0.43
CA GLN A 35 -63.61 28.25 0.63
C GLN A 35 -62.41 27.47 1.18
N TRP A 36 -62.26 26.20 0.80
CA TRP A 36 -61.13 25.34 1.21
C TRP A 36 -59.83 25.60 0.42
N ALA A 37 -59.88 26.35 -0.67
CA ALA A 37 -58.72 26.60 -1.54
C ALA A 37 -57.94 27.89 -1.23
N GLU A 38 -58.51 28.87 -0.50
CA GLU A 38 -57.87 30.19 -0.29
C GLU A 38 -57.59 30.55 1.18
N ALA A 39 -58.20 29.84 2.15
CA ALA A 39 -57.74 29.85 3.54
C ALA A 39 -56.43 29.04 3.72
N ALA A 40 -56.22 28.02 2.87
CA ALA A 40 -55.07 27.14 2.89
C ALA A 40 -53.72 27.84 2.62
N SER A 41 -53.69 29.04 2.02
CA SER A 41 -52.46 29.80 1.74
C SER A 41 -52.04 30.76 2.86
N ARG A 42 -52.83 30.91 3.94
CA ARG A 42 -52.45 31.72 5.13
C ARG A 42 -51.91 30.86 6.28
N HIS A 43 -51.70 29.56 6.04
CA HIS A 43 -51.58 28.54 7.08
C HIS A 43 -50.22 28.40 7.79
N GLU A 44 -49.26 29.30 7.56
CA GLU A 44 -47.97 29.29 8.28
C GLU A 44 -47.85 30.36 9.38
N THR A 45 -48.71 31.38 9.42
CA THR A 45 -48.51 32.54 10.31
C THR A 45 -49.12 32.45 11.71
N ALA A 46 -49.91 31.40 11.99
CA ALA A 46 -50.29 31.03 13.35
C ALA A 46 -49.23 30.12 14.00
N ALA A 47 -48.79 29.07 13.31
CA ALA A 47 -47.75 28.15 13.79
C ALA A 47 -46.39 28.86 13.99
N ALA A 48 -45.99 29.75 13.08
CA ALA A 48 -44.78 30.57 13.25
C ALA A 48 -44.91 31.68 14.31
N LYS A 49 -46.12 31.93 14.85
CA LYS A 49 -46.35 32.76 16.05
C LYS A 49 -46.45 31.95 17.34
N MET A 50 -46.43 30.61 17.29
CA MET A 50 -46.36 29.75 18.49
C MET A 50 -44.95 29.70 19.09
N GLN A 51 -44.39 30.86 19.39
CA GLN A 51 -43.37 30.94 20.42
C GLN A 51 -44.05 30.61 21.76
N LEU A 52 -43.62 29.52 22.40
CA LEU A 52 -43.82 29.24 23.83
C LEU A 52 -43.00 30.22 24.69
N ARG A 53 -43.20 31.53 24.45
CA ARG A 53 -42.62 32.62 25.26
C ARG A 53 -43.45 32.82 26.52
N GLY A 54 -43.17 32.00 27.53
CA GLY A 54 -43.40 32.28 28.96
C GLY A 54 -44.83 32.33 29.50
N HIS A 55 -45.82 32.77 28.72
CA HIS A 55 -47.10 33.26 29.26
C HIS A 55 -48.33 32.75 28.48
N ARG A 56 -48.61 31.46 28.59
CA ARG A 56 -49.94 30.87 28.33
C ARG A 56 -50.24 29.84 29.40
N SER A 57 -51.49 29.79 29.88
CA SER A 57 -51.91 28.75 30.82
C SER A 57 -52.14 27.44 30.07
N ALA A 58 -51.92 26.31 30.74
CA ALA A 58 -52.10 25.01 30.11
C ALA A 58 -53.56 24.70 29.74
N ALA A 59 -54.54 25.38 30.36
CA ALA A 59 -55.95 25.33 29.97
C ALA A 59 -56.18 25.81 28.52
N GLU A 60 -55.42 26.82 28.03
CA GLU A 60 -55.48 27.23 26.63
C GLU A 60 -54.93 26.16 25.68
N VAL A 61 -53.92 25.40 26.11
CA VAL A 61 -53.35 24.27 25.35
C VAL A 61 -54.36 23.13 25.25
N LEU A 62 -55.12 22.88 26.32
CA LEU A 62 -56.19 21.87 26.33
C LEU A 62 -57.37 22.27 25.43
N ALA A 63 -57.85 23.51 25.54
CA ALA A 63 -58.93 24.02 24.68
C ALA A 63 -58.55 24.01 23.19
N LEU A 64 -57.27 24.22 22.85
CA LEU A 64 -56.75 24.10 21.49
C LEU A 64 -56.62 22.65 20.99
N TRP A 65 -56.59 21.67 21.90
CA TRP A 65 -56.64 20.23 21.59
C TRP A 65 -58.09 19.77 21.40
N GLU A 66 -58.99 20.09 22.34
CA GLU A 66 -60.42 19.74 22.31
C GLU A 66 -61.14 20.32 21.08
N SER A 67 -60.88 21.60 20.74
CA SER A 67 -61.42 22.27 19.55
C SER A 67 -60.89 21.72 18.21
N SER A 68 -60.09 20.64 18.22
CA SER A 68 -59.36 20.16 17.04
C SER A 68 -59.53 18.69 16.67
N VAL A 69 -60.33 17.96 17.44
CA VAL A 69 -60.56 16.52 17.24
C VAL A 69 -61.30 16.21 15.92
N GLY A 70 -61.81 17.22 15.21
CA GLY A 70 -62.63 17.08 14.00
C GLY A 70 -61.94 17.19 12.63
N VAL A 71 -60.61 17.36 12.51
CA VAL A 71 -59.94 17.49 11.18
C VAL A 71 -58.67 16.64 11.07
N GLY A 72 -58.70 15.67 10.16
CA GLY A 72 -57.60 14.74 9.91
C GLY A 72 -56.39 15.36 9.21
N SER A 73 -55.50 16.00 9.97
CA SER A 73 -54.09 16.16 9.58
C SER A 73 -53.16 16.28 10.79
N ARG A 74 -51.89 15.90 10.63
CA ARG A 74 -50.91 15.76 11.72
C ARG A 74 -50.64 17.11 12.43
N ARG A 75 -51.28 17.36 13.57
CA ARG A 75 -50.86 18.41 14.51
C ARG A 75 -49.54 18.01 15.18
N SER A 76 -48.65 18.98 15.40
CA SER A 76 -47.27 18.73 15.86
C SER A 76 -47.21 17.99 17.20
N GLY A 77 -46.39 16.92 17.30
CA GLY A 77 -46.28 16.09 18.50
C GLY A 77 -46.00 16.84 19.81
N ALA A 78 -45.34 18.00 19.75
CA ALA A 78 -45.15 18.89 20.89
C ALA A 78 -46.46 19.35 21.58
N VAL A 79 -47.58 19.45 20.85
CA VAL A 79 -48.89 19.83 21.42
C VAL A 79 -49.51 18.66 22.18
N LEU A 80 -49.42 17.44 21.62
CA LEU A 80 -49.87 16.21 22.28
C LEU A 80 -49.02 15.92 23.53
N ALA A 81 -47.71 16.12 23.45
CA ALA A 81 -46.79 16.01 24.58
C ALA A 81 -47.12 17.00 25.71
N ALA A 82 -47.43 18.27 25.38
CA ALA A 82 -47.83 19.26 26.37
C ALA A 82 -49.18 18.92 27.04
N ALA A 83 -50.15 18.40 26.28
CA ALA A 83 -51.44 17.95 26.82
C ALA A 83 -51.32 16.69 27.70
N CYS A 84 -50.43 15.76 27.34
CA CYS A 84 -50.07 14.60 28.16
C CYS A 84 -49.50 15.04 29.52
N LEU A 85 -48.45 15.87 29.51
CA LEU A 85 -47.86 16.40 30.75
C LEU A 85 -48.86 17.18 31.61
N TRP A 86 -49.82 17.88 30.99
CA TRP A 86 -50.91 18.53 31.73
C TRP A 86 -51.78 17.54 32.50
N ARG A 87 -52.24 16.49 31.83
CA ARG A 87 -53.06 15.44 32.45
C ARG A 87 -52.32 14.72 33.58
N LEU A 88 -51.02 14.48 33.41
CA LEU A 88 -50.17 13.90 34.47
C LEU A 88 -49.94 14.87 35.64
N GLY A 89 -49.81 16.17 35.37
CA GLY A 89 -49.69 17.19 36.42
C GLY A 89 -50.93 17.30 37.33
N GLN A 90 -52.12 16.99 36.79
CA GLN A 90 -53.36 16.94 37.58
C GLN A 90 -53.45 15.74 38.54
N LEU A 91 -52.60 14.72 38.37
CA LEU A 91 -52.52 13.57 39.30
C LEU A 91 -51.64 13.89 40.53
N SER A 92 -50.93 15.02 40.55
CA SER A 92 -50.20 15.47 41.73
C SER A 92 -51.18 15.95 42.81
N ALA A 93 -51.11 15.33 43.99
CA ALA A 93 -51.92 15.69 45.17
C ALA A 93 -51.70 17.12 45.71
N THR A 94 -50.85 17.93 45.05
CA THR A 94 -50.56 19.32 45.39
C THR A 94 -51.38 20.35 44.61
N VAL A 95 -52.20 19.93 43.63
CA VAL A 95 -53.03 20.84 42.82
C VAL A 95 -54.45 20.92 43.36
N THR A 96 -54.79 22.03 44.04
CA THR A 96 -56.19 22.32 44.38
C THR A 96 -56.95 22.79 43.13
N SER A 97 -58.28 22.65 43.13
CA SER A 97 -59.14 23.00 41.97
C SER A 97 -59.07 24.48 41.54
N VAL A 98 -58.50 25.35 42.39
CA VAL A 98 -58.31 26.78 42.13
C VAL A 98 -57.01 27.07 41.36
N ASP A 99 -55.94 26.28 41.57
CA ASP A 99 -54.63 26.48 40.91
C ASP A 99 -54.64 26.10 39.43
N ALA A 100 -55.48 25.15 39.03
CA ALA A 100 -55.48 24.52 37.70
C ALA A 100 -55.71 25.48 36.52
N ARG A 101 -56.11 26.74 36.73
CA ARG A 101 -56.31 27.72 35.66
C ARG A 101 -55.07 28.59 35.36
N ASN A 102 -54.11 28.67 36.28
CA ASN A 102 -52.96 29.61 36.20
C ASN A 102 -51.57 28.95 36.17
N ILE A 103 -51.48 27.62 36.16
CA ILE A 103 -50.19 26.91 36.06
C ILE A 103 -49.52 27.21 34.71
N ASN A 104 -48.29 27.73 34.77
CA ASN A 104 -47.42 27.92 33.61
C ASN A 104 -46.63 26.63 33.29
N PHE A 105 -46.05 26.56 32.08
CA PHE A 105 -45.37 25.36 31.61
C PHE A 105 -44.16 24.93 32.46
N ALA A 106 -43.39 25.86 33.03
CA ALA A 106 -42.26 25.51 33.89
C ALA A 106 -42.71 24.89 35.22
N ARG A 107 -43.77 25.46 35.83
CA ARG A 107 -44.40 24.91 37.03
C ARG A 107 -45.06 23.55 36.77
N LEU A 108 -45.60 23.34 35.57
CA LEU A 108 -46.12 22.03 35.17
C LEU A 108 -45.03 20.96 35.15
N LEU A 109 -43.87 21.24 34.56
CA LEU A 109 -42.74 20.31 34.56
C LEU A 109 -42.29 19.97 36.00
N GLU A 110 -42.22 20.97 36.87
CA GLU A 110 -41.89 20.79 38.30
C GLU A 110 -42.91 19.92 39.04
N LEU A 111 -44.22 20.08 38.77
CA LEU A 111 -45.28 19.28 39.38
C LEU A 111 -45.22 17.82 38.94
N VAL A 112 -44.94 17.55 37.66
CA VAL A 112 -44.77 16.17 37.15
C VAL A 112 -43.48 15.54 37.68
N SER A 113 -42.36 16.28 37.76
CA SER A 113 -41.14 15.83 38.44
C SER A 113 -41.40 15.40 39.88
N LYS A 114 -42.08 16.25 40.67
CA LYS A 114 -42.40 15.96 42.07
C LYS A 114 -43.37 14.80 42.22
N ALA A 115 -44.36 14.67 41.33
CA ALA A 115 -45.27 13.52 41.33
C ALA A 115 -44.54 12.20 41.02
N ALA A 116 -43.52 12.23 40.15
CA ALA A 116 -42.65 11.07 39.92
C ALA A 116 -41.78 10.75 41.16
N GLU A 117 -41.10 11.75 41.74
CA GLU A 117 -40.27 11.59 42.94
C GLU A 117 -41.06 11.07 44.17
N GLN A 118 -42.32 11.47 44.30
CA GLN A 118 -43.24 11.03 45.36
C GLN A 118 -43.89 9.67 45.07
N GLY A 119 -43.59 9.04 43.93
CA GLY A 119 -44.18 7.76 43.52
C GLY A 119 -45.67 7.82 43.18
N ALA A 120 -46.23 9.01 42.93
CA ALA A 120 -47.64 9.21 42.61
C ALA A 120 -47.99 8.94 41.13
N LEU A 121 -46.98 8.77 40.27
CA LEU A 121 -47.15 8.38 38.87
C LEU A 121 -46.75 6.92 38.69
N GLY A 122 -47.69 6.09 38.25
CA GLY A 122 -47.41 4.69 37.90
C GLY A 122 -46.60 4.53 36.59
N PRO A 123 -46.14 3.32 36.26
CA PRO A 123 -45.15 3.10 35.20
C PRO A 123 -45.57 3.59 33.81
N SER A 124 -46.83 3.35 33.44
CA SER A 124 -47.45 3.88 32.21
C SER A 124 -47.32 5.41 32.10
N ALA A 125 -47.70 6.13 33.16
CA ALA A 125 -47.62 7.58 33.25
C ALA A 125 -46.17 8.11 33.22
N LEU A 126 -45.23 7.38 33.80
CA LEU A 126 -43.81 7.71 33.76
C LEU A 126 -43.23 7.55 32.33
N CYS A 127 -43.58 6.47 31.63
CA CYS A 127 -43.18 6.28 30.23
C CYS A 127 -43.78 7.35 29.30
N ASP A 128 -45.05 7.71 29.50
CA ASP A 128 -45.71 8.81 28.79
C ASP A 128 -45.04 10.18 29.06
N ALA A 129 -44.68 10.47 30.31
CA ALA A 129 -43.95 11.69 30.67
C ALA A 129 -42.57 11.77 30.01
N LEU A 130 -41.81 10.67 29.99
CA LEU A 130 -40.51 10.57 29.32
C LEU A 130 -40.65 10.78 27.81
N LEU A 131 -41.63 10.12 27.17
CA LEU A 131 -41.89 10.25 25.74
C LEU A 131 -42.32 11.68 25.36
N ALA A 132 -43.18 12.29 26.18
CA ALA A 132 -43.58 13.69 26.02
C ALA A 132 -42.38 14.64 26.13
N ALA A 133 -41.50 14.45 27.12
CA ALA A 133 -40.29 15.25 27.29
C ALA A 133 -39.36 15.18 26.06
N VAL A 134 -39.24 14.01 25.40
CA VAL A 134 -38.48 13.88 24.15
C VAL A 134 -39.08 14.70 23.01
N TYR A 135 -40.39 14.65 22.80
CA TYR A 135 -41.07 15.46 21.77
C TYR A 135 -40.99 16.98 22.01
N LEU A 136 -40.62 17.40 23.23
CA LEU A 136 -40.47 18.79 23.64
C LEU A 136 -38.99 19.25 23.73
N ARG A 137 -38.02 18.33 23.61
CA ARG A 137 -36.59 18.55 23.89
C ARG A 137 -35.97 19.71 23.10
N GLU A 138 -36.35 19.87 21.83
CA GLU A 138 -35.84 20.97 20.97
C GLU A 138 -36.33 22.36 21.38
N ARG A 139 -37.32 22.46 22.28
CA ARG A 139 -38.01 23.71 22.61
C ARG A 139 -37.74 24.22 24.02
N HIS A 140 -37.31 23.36 24.95
CA HIS A 140 -37.07 23.75 26.36
C HIS A 140 -35.84 23.05 26.96
N ALA A 141 -34.80 23.83 27.29
CA ALA A 141 -33.60 23.33 27.97
C ALA A 141 -33.86 22.83 29.42
N ALA A 142 -34.99 23.22 30.03
CA ALA A 142 -35.35 22.89 31.40
C ALA A 142 -35.99 21.49 31.59
N LEU A 143 -35.97 20.63 30.57
CA LEU A 143 -36.56 19.28 30.63
C LEU A 143 -35.66 18.24 31.35
N GLY A 144 -34.43 18.60 31.69
CA GLY A 144 -33.47 17.71 32.38
C GLY A 144 -34.00 17.11 33.69
N PRO A 145 -34.48 17.92 34.66
CA PRO A 145 -35.05 17.41 35.90
C PRO A 145 -36.22 16.45 35.68
N LEU A 146 -37.16 16.76 34.79
CA LEU A 146 -38.28 15.87 34.46
C LEU A 146 -37.81 14.50 33.95
N LEU A 147 -36.85 14.50 33.03
CA LEU A 147 -36.26 13.26 32.51
C LEU A 147 -35.61 12.44 33.64
N THR A 148 -34.84 13.07 34.54
CA THR A 148 -34.20 12.38 35.67
C THR A 148 -35.22 11.83 36.66
N SER A 149 -36.15 12.66 37.15
CA SER A 149 -37.17 12.27 38.14
C SER A 149 -38.04 11.11 37.62
N CYS A 150 -38.51 11.20 36.37
CA CYS A 150 -39.33 10.14 35.77
C CYS A 150 -38.53 8.86 35.49
N ALA A 151 -37.26 8.97 35.06
CA ALA A 151 -36.41 7.81 34.81
C ALA A 151 -36.09 7.03 36.11
N GLN A 152 -35.77 7.76 37.19
CA GLN A 152 -35.47 7.16 38.50
C GLN A 152 -36.72 6.54 39.14
N ALA A 153 -37.86 7.23 39.08
CA ALA A 153 -39.14 6.66 39.55
C ALA A 153 -39.52 5.39 38.77
N LEU A 154 -39.33 5.39 37.44
CA LEU A 154 -39.62 4.23 36.59
C LEU A 154 -38.73 3.03 36.95
N ALA A 155 -37.44 3.25 37.23
CA ALA A 155 -36.52 2.20 37.66
C ALA A 155 -36.88 1.54 39.00
N LEU A 156 -37.64 2.24 39.86
CA LEU A 156 -38.11 1.73 41.16
C LEU A 156 -39.49 1.04 41.09
N GLN A 157 -40.27 1.29 40.03
CA GLN A 157 -41.66 0.85 39.92
C GLN A 157 -41.95 -0.02 38.69
N VAL A 158 -40.93 -0.60 38.04
CA VAL A 158 -41.03 -1.28 36.73
C VAL A 158 -42.23 -2.24 36.58
N GLY A 159 -42.58 -2.99 37.63
CA GLY A 159 -43.69 -3.95 37.61
C GLY A 159 -45.05 -3.30 37.38
N GLY A 160 -45.74 -3.73 36.33
CA GLY A 160 -47.08 -3.24 35.95
C GLY A 160 -47.12 -2.29 34.74
N ALA A 161 -45.97 -1.95 34.14
CA ALA A 161 -45.95 -1.40 32.79
C ALA A 161 -46.27 -2.49 31.76
N ASN A 162 -47.01 -2.16 30.69
CA ASN A 162 -47.14 -3.08 29.55
C ASN A 162 -45.92 -3.01 28.61
N SER A 163 -45.82 -4.00 27.72
CA SER A 163 -44.78 -4.14 26.69
C SER A 163 -44.46 -2.84 25.94
N ARG A 164 -45.51 -2.21 25.41
CA ARG A 164 -45.43 -0.98 24.63
C ARG A 164 -44.96 0.20 25.47
N GLU A 165 -45.36 0.30 26.73
CA GLU A 165 -44.90 1.35 27.65
C GLU A 165 -43.41 1.19 27.94
N LEU A 166 -42.93 -0.02 28.26
CA LEU A 166 -41.50 -0.31 28.48
C LEU A 166 -40.66 0.05 27.25
N ALA A 167 -41.09 -0.34 26.05
CA ALA A 167 -40.42 0.00 24.79
C ALA A 167 -40.38 1.52 24.54
N ASN A 168 -41.47 2.24 24.81
CA ASN A 168 -41.54 3.69 24.63
C ASN A 168 -40.71 4.46 25.68
N GLY A 169 -40.69 3.99 26.94
CA GLY A 169 -39.84 4.54 28.00
C GLY A 169 -38.35 4.38 27.65
N ALA A 170 -37.91 3.18 27.30
CA ALA A 170 -36.54 2.93 26.86
C ALA A 170 -36.16 3.78 25.63
N TYR A 171 -37.02 3.82 24.61
CA TYR A 171 -36.84 4.66 23.42
C TYR A 171 -36.73 6.15 23.77
N ALA A 172 -37.52 6.63 24.72
CA ALA A 172 -37.47 8.01 25.18
C ALA A 172 -36.14 8.33 25.89
N LEU A 173 -35.67 7.46 26.79
CA LEU A 173 -34.35 7.60 27.44
C LEU A 173 -33.20 7.64 26.42
N ALA A 174 -33.25 6.78 25.40
CA ALA A 174 -32.29 6.77 24.30
C ALA A 174 -32.33 8.05 23.45
N LYS A 175 -33.53 8.53 23.06
CA LYS A 175 -33.67 9.82 22.36
C LYS A 175 -33.32 11.03 23.22
N ALA A 176 -33.40 10.91 24.54
CA ALA A 176 -32.90 11.89 25.49
C ALA A 176 -31.36 11.84 25.68
N ALA A 177 -30.67 10.83 25.13
CA ALA A 177 -29.26 10.55 25.41
C ALA A 177 -28.99 10.47 26.94
N PHE A 178 -29.92 9.84 27.66
CA PHE A 178 -29.89 9.74 29.11
C PHE A 178 -28.72 8.84 29.55
N ARG A 179 -27.86 9.36 30.44
CA ARG A 179 -26.55 8.75 30.74
C ARG A 179 -26.58 7.69 31.85
N ASP A 180 -27.60 7.70 32.71
CA ASP A 180 -27.70 6.73 33.78
C ASP A 180 -28.32 5.43 33.24
N LEU A 181 -27.43 4.49 32.91
CA LEU A 181 -27.80 3.18 32.38
C LEU A 181 -28.45 2.27 33.42
N SER A 182 -28.40 2.60 34.72
CA SER A 182 -29.04 1.76 35.76
C SER A 182 -30.55 1.63 35.52
N VAL A 183 -31.19 2.71 35.05
CA VAL A 183 -32.62 2.72 34.68
C VAL A 183 -32.92 1.72 33.56
N LEU A 184 -32.14 1.71 32.48
CA LEU A 184 -32.31 0.71 31.41
C LEU A 184 -32.09 -0.72 31.92
N ARG A 185 -31.10 -0.93 32.79
CA ARG A 185 -30.84 -2.24 33.38
C ARG A 185 -31.99 -2.74 34.24
N SER A 186 -32.66 -1.86 35.01
CA SER A 186 -33.86 -2.22 35.77
C SER A 186 -35.05 -2.59 34.87
N LEU A 187 -35.17 -2.00 33.67
CA LEU A 187 -36.21 -2.35 32.70
C LEU A 187 -35.97 -3.70 32.00
N ALA A 188 -34.71 -4.15 31.92
CA ALA A 188 -34.33 -5.28 31.08
C ALA A 188 -34.95 -6.64 31.46
N PRO A 189 -35.12 -7.01 32.76
CA PRO A 189 -35.77 -8.27 33.14
C PRO A 189 -37.26 -8.29 32.76
N GLU A 190 -38.03 -7.30 33.21
CA GLU A 190 -39.48 -7.21 32.93
C GLU A 190 -39.76 -7.18 31.42
N ALA A 191 -38.95 -6.42 30.67
CA ALA A 191 -39.08 -6.37 29.22
C ALA A 191 -38.74 -7.71 28.57
N ALA A 192 -37.73 -8.45 29.07
CA ALA A 192 -37.37 -9.77 28.54
C ALA A 192 -38.45 -10.82 28.80
N ASP A 193 -39.03 -10.83 30.00
CA ASP A 193 -40.10 -11.77 30.38
C ASP A 193 -41.42 -11.46 29.65
N GLY A 194 -41.69 -10.17 29.38
CA GLY A 194 -42.88 -9.71 28.66
C GLY A 194 -42.84 -9.80 27.13
N LEU A 195 -41.71 -10.17 26.50
CA LEU A 195 -41.44 -9.98 25.07
C LEU A 195 -42.50 -10.51 24.10
N ARG A 196 -43.15 -11.64 24.42
CA ARG A 196 -44.23 -12.25 23.62
C ARG A 196 -45.49 -11.36 23.45
N SER A 197 -45.57 -10.27 24.22
CA SER A 197 -46.66 -9.29 24.15
C SER A 197 -46.25 -7.97 23.47
N PHE A 198 -45.04 -7.88 22.92
CA PHE A 198 -44.54 -6.71 22.18
C PHE A 198 -44.93 -6.83 20.71
N GLY A 199 -45.36 -5.73 20.09
CA GLY A 199 -45.46 -5.70 18.62
C GLY A 199 -44.07 -5.56 17.97
N PRO A 200 -43.93 -5.86 16.67
CA PRO A 200 -42.68 -5.70 15.91
C PRO A 200 -41.93 -4.37 16.16
N LEU A 201 -42.69 -3.27 16.15
CA LEU A 201 -42.17 -1.92 16.38
C LEU A 201 -41.66 -1.71 17.81
N ASP A 202 -42.28 -2.35 18.80
CA ASP A 202 -41.90 -2.23 20.21
C ASP A 202 -40.61 -3.01 20.49
N VAL A 203 -40.46 -4.22 19.92
CA VAL A 203 -39.21 -5.01 19.94
C VAL A 203 -38.06 -4.22 19.31
N CYS A 204 -38.28 -3.63 18.13
CA CYS A 204 -37.27 -2.80 17.47
C CYS A 204 -36.92 -1.52 18.24
N ARG A 205 -37.90 -0.83 18.84
CA ARG A 205 -37.66 0.34 19.70
C ARG A 205 -36.82 0.00 20.92
N LEU A 206 -37.11 -1.14 21.55
CA LEU A 206 -36.38 -1.63 22.71
C LEU A 206 -34.93 -1.97 22.33
N ALA A 207 -34.72 -2.78 21.30
CA ALA A 207 -33.37 -3.12 20.81
C ALA A 207 -32.56 -1.85 20.44
N TRP A 208 -33.19 -0.94 19.70
CA TRP A 208 -32.56 0.33 19.28
C TRP A 208 -32.22 1.23 20.46
N ALA A 209 -33.05 1.26 21.51
CA ALA A 209 -32.82 2.08 22.70
C ALA A 209 -31.57 1.64 23.47
N PHE A 210 -31.47 0.34 23.74
CA PHE A 210 -30.30 -0.23 24.42
C PHE A 210 -29.02 -0.08 23.57
N ALA A 211 -29.09 -0.34 22.26
CA ALA A 211 -27.95 -0.17 21.36
C ALA A 211 -27.49 1.28 21.22
N SER A 212 -28.42 2.25 21.17
CA SER A 212 -28.07 3.68 21.04
C SER A 212 -27.44 4.29 22.29
N LEU A 213 -27.53 3.60 23.44
CA LEU A 213 -26.92 3.98 24.70
C LEU A 213 -25.78 3.02 25.13
N ASP A 214 -25.30 2.17 24.22
CA ASP A 214 -24.24 1.17 24.46
C ASP A 214 -24.53 0.24 25.66
N CYS A 215 -25.81 -0.06 25.89
CA CYS A 215 -26.27 -0.86 27.02
C CYS A 215 -26.43 -2.33 26.62
N ARG A 216 -25.39 -3.13 26.85
CA ARG A 216 -25.35 -4.56 26.46
C ARG A 216 -25.94 -5.48 27.53
N GLU A 217 -27.25 -5.76 27.44
CA GLU A 217 -27.95 -6.70 28.32
C GLU A 217 -28.19 -8.08 27.67
N VAL A 218 -27.41 -9.08 28.10
CA VAL A 218 -27.32 -10.39 27.43
C VAL A 218 -28.62 -11.20 27.46
N ARG A 219 -29.36 -11.17 28.58
CA ARG A 219 -30.64 -11.88 28.70
C ARG A 219 -31.70 -11.28 27.78
N LEU A 220 -31.82 -9.95 27.79
CA LEU A 220 -32.77 -9.23 26.97
C LEU A 220 -32.50 -9.45 25.47
N PHE A 221 -31.26 -9.30 25.01
CA PHE A 221 -30.95 -9.48 23.59
C PHE A 221 -31.10 -10.93 23.11
N ARG A 222 -30.94 -11.94 23.99
CA ARG A 222 -31.29 -13.33 23.66
C ARG A 222 -32.79 -13.48 23.45
N ALA A 223 -33.61 -12.99 24.38
CA ALA A 223 -35.06 -13.07 24.26
C ALA A 223 -35.57 -12.27 23.04
N ILE A 224 -34.98 -11.10 22.75
CA ILE A 224 -35.28 -10.33 21.52
C ILE A 224 -34.94 -11.15 20.27
N ALA A 225 -33.82 -11.87 20.25
CA ALA A 225 -33.45 -12.69 19.10
C ALA A 225 -34.41 -13.88 18.90
N GLU A 226 -34.83 -14.53 19.99
CA GLU A 226 -35.79 -15.64 19.96
C GLU A 226 -37.18 -15.19 19.47
N GLU A 227 -37.71 -14.09 20.02
CA GLU A 227 -39.02 -13.54 19.64
C GLU A 227 -39.02 -12.96 18.22
N ALA A 228 -38.02 -12.15 17.89
CA ALA A 228 -37.95 -11.53 16.57
C ALA A 228 -37.79 -12.57 15.46
N ALA A 229 -36.94 -13.60 15.65
CA ALA A 229 -36.74 -14.65 14.64
C ALA A 229 -38.01 -15.45 14.31
N ALA A 230 -39.01 -15.46 15.20
CA ALA A 230 -40.33 -16.06 14.95
C ALA A 230 -41.31 -15.10 14.25
N THR A 231 -41.09 -13.78 14.33
CA THR A 231 -42.07 -12.74 13.97
C THR A 231 -41.61 -11.78 12.86
N LEU A 232 -40.38 -11.89 12.34
CA LEU A 232 -39.83 -10.95 11.32
C LEU A 232 -40.70 -10.74 10.07
N VAL A 233 -41.60 -11.69 9.74
CA VAL A 233 -42.56 -11.55 8.63
C VAL A 233 -43.47 -10.32 8.77
N ASP A 234 -43.74 -9.87 9.99
CA ASP A 234 -44.56 -8.67 10.26
C ASP A 234 -43.74 -7.36 10.36
N TYR A 235 -42.41 -7.44 10.23
CA TYR A 235 -41.52 -6.28 10.37
C TYR A 235 -41.33 -5.56 9.03
N GLY A 236 -41.43 -4.23 9.04
CA GLY A 236 -41.12 -3.39 7.89
C GLY A 236 -39.60 -3.28 7.64
N PRO A 237 -39.17 -2.88 6.42
CA PRO A 237 -37.75 -2.72 6.08
C PRO A 237 -36.95 -1.82 7.03
N GLN A 238 -37.57 -0.76 7.56
CA GLN A 238 -36.93 0.10 8.55
C GLN A 238 -36.69 -0.63 9.87
N ASP A 239 -37.69 -1.38 10.36
CA ASP A 239 -37.63 -2.13 11.61
C ASP A 239 -36.59 -3.26 11.53
N LEU A 240 -36.60 -4.03 10.42
CA LEU A 240 -35.56 -5.02 10.10
C LEU A 240 -34.15 -4.41 10.15
N SER A 241 -33.96 -3.24 9.49
CA SER A 241 -32.64 -2.57 9.46
C SER A 241 -32.21 -2.02 10.83
N ASN A 242 -33.15 -1.53 11.64
CA ASN A 242 -32.88 -1.04 13.00
C ASN A 242 -32.54 -2.18 13.95
N LEU A 243 -33.22 -3.32 13.83
CA LEU A 243 -32.94 -4.51 14.64
C LEU A 243 -31.54 -5.05 14.32
N ALA A 244 -31.24 -5.26 13.03
CA ALA A 244 -29.92 -5.67 12.58
C ALA A 244 -28.81 -4.71 13.07
N TRP A 245 -29.01 -3.40 12.91
CA TRP A 245 -28.10 -2.36 13.39
C TRP A 245 -27.90 -2.41 14.92
N SER A 246 -28.94 -2.74 15.69
CA SER A 246 -28.87 -2.79 17.16
C SER A 246 -27.99 -3.94 17.65
N PHE A 247 -28.15 -5.13 17.07
CA PHE A 247 -27.28 -6.28 17.35
C PHE A 247 -25.84 -6.03 16.90
N ALA A 248 -25.67 -5.46 15.70
CA ALA A 248 -24.37 -5.11 15.15
C ALA A 248 -23.60 -4.09 16.00
N SER A 249 -24.25 -3.01 16.44
CA SER A 249 -23.61 -1.92 17.19
C SER A 249 -23.13 -2.37 18.58
N LEU A 250 -23.85 -3.29 19.23
CA LEU A 250 -23.43 -3.88 20.50
C LEU A 250 -22.50 -5.11 20.33
N ALA A 251 -22.12 -5.48 19.10
CA ALA A 251 -21.38 -6.69 18.76
C ALA A 251 -21.99 -7.99 19.34
N ILE A 252 -23.32 -8.11 19.28
CA ILE A 252 -24.08 -9.29 19.73
C ILE A 252 -24.35 -10.17 18.52
N HIS A 253 -23.76 -11.37 18.52
CA HIS A 253 -23.81 -12.29 17.40
C HIS A 253 -24.84 -13.39 17.67
N ASP A 254 -25.98 -13.35 16.98
CA ASP A 254 -26.95 -14.44 16.93
C ASP A 254 -27.11 -14.96 15.50
N LYS A 255 -26.67 -16.21 15.25
CA LYS A 255 -26.68 -16.79 13.91
C LYS A 255 -28.10 -17.03 13.38
N ARG A 256 -29.07 -17.34 14.25
CA ARG A 256 -30.46 -17.62 13.83
C ARG A 256 -31.15 -16.34 13.39
N LEU A 257 -31.05 -15.29 14.21
CA LEU A 257 -31.61 -13.98 13.89
C LEU A 257 -31.00 -13.41 12.61
N VAL A 258 -29.67 -13.50 12.44
CA VAL A 258 -29.00 -13.01 11.22
C VAL A 258 -29.48 -13.76 9.96
N GLN A 259 -29.68 -15.08 10.04
CA GLN A 259 -30.23 -15.86 8.94
C GLN A 259 -31.71 -15.52 8.64
N ALA A 260 -32.52 -15.30 9.67
CA ALA A 260 -33.91 -14.87 9.52
C ALA A 260 -34.01 -13.46 8.88
N LEU A 261 -33.21 -12.50 9.38
CA LEU A 261 -33.11 -11.14 8.83
C LEU A 261 -32.69 -11.16 7.36
N ALA A 262 -31.77 -12.05 6.97
CA ALA A 262 -31.33 -12.22 5.59
C ALA A 262 -32.45 -12.76 4.68
N GLY A 263 -33.26 -13.70 5.18
CA GLY A 263 -34.43 -14.21 4.47
C GLY A 263 -35.49 -13.12 4.22
N GLU A 264 -35.86 -12.39 5.27
CA GLU A 264 -36.87 -11.33 5.20
C GLU A 264 -36.42 -10.10 4.42
N MET A 265 -35.14 -9.70 4.55
CA MET A 265 -34.56 -8.64 3.71
C MET A 265 -34.66 -9.03 2.22
N ARG A 266 -34.37 -10.28 1.87
CA ARG A 266 -34.48 -10.76 0.49
C ARG A 266 -35.93 -10.77 0.00
N ALA A 267 -36.90 -11.16 0.84
CA ALA A 267 -38.32 -11.17 0.49
C ALA A 267 -38.85 -9.75 0.23
N LYS A 268 -38.51 -8.79 1.11
CA LYS A 268 -39.00 -7.40 1.09
C LYS A 268 -38.07 -6.42 0.38
N LEU A 269 -37.06 -6.90 -0.36
CA LEU A 269 -35.94 -6.09 -0.86
C LEU A 269 -36.36 -4.84 -1.66
N ARG A 270 -37.49 -4.93 -2.39
CA ARG A 270 -38.05 -3.82 -3.19
C ARG A 270 -38.71 -2.71 -2.37
N GLU A 271 -38.98 -2.96 -1.09
CA GLU A 271 -39.58 -2.02 -0.14
C GLU A 271 -38.54 -1.26 0.68
N PHE A 272 -37.26 -1.67 0.62
CA PHE A 272 -36.19 -1.01 1.35
C PHE A 272 -35.96 0.41 0.83
N SER A 273 -35.92 1.38 1.75
CA SER A 273 -35.37 2.71 1.46
C SER A 273 -33.84 2.65 1.39
N ALA A 274 -33.21 3.62 0.71
CA ALA A 274 -31.75 3.73 0.65
C ALA A 274 -31.11 3.76 2.06
N GLN A 275 -31.74 4.46 3.02
CA GLN A 275 -31.26 4.48 4.41
C GLN A 275 -31.36 3.12 5.09
N SER A 276 -32.49 2.42 4.93
CA SER A 276 -32.72 1.09 5.50
C SER A 276 -31.76 0.05 4.91
N LEU A 277 -31.53 0.10 3.59
CA LEU A 277 -30.64 -0.81 2.89
C LEU A 277 -29.18 -0.59 3.32
N ALA A 278 -28.73 0.67 3.43
CA ALA A 278 -27.40 0.99 3.92
C ALA A 278 -27.17 0.58 5.38
N ASN A 279 -28.17 0.76 6.25
CA ASN A 279 -28.11 0.30 7.64
C ASN A 279 -28.03 -1.23 7.72
N MET A 280 -28.82 -1.95 6.91
CA MET A 280 -28.80 -3.42 6.84
C MET A 280 -27.46 -3.95 6.32
N ALA A 281 -26.95 -3.37 5.22
CA ALA A 281 -25.64 -3.72 4.65
C ALA A 281 -24.51 -3.54 5.67
N TRP A 282 -24.48 -2.39 6.35
CA TRP A 282 -23.52 -2.11 7.42
C TRP A 282 -23.62 -3.14 8.54
N ALA A 283 -24.83 -3.43 9.03
CA ALA A 283 -25.07 -4.35 10.13
C ALA A 283 -24.56 -5.77 9.84
N PHE A 284 -24.89 -6.32 8.66
CA PHE A 284 -24.36 -7.62 8.24
C PHE A 284 -22.83 -7.62 8.12
N SER A 285 -22.22 -6.52 7.63
CA SER A 285 -20.78 -6.38 7.52
C SER A 285 -20.05 -6.26 8.88
N ALA A 286 -20.74 -5.70 9.89
CA ALA A 286 -20.22 -5.53 11.24
C ALA A 286 -20.33 -6.82 12.08
N LEU A 287 -21.38 -7.62 11.85
CA LEU A 287 -21.58 -8.94 12.46
C LEU A 287 -20.78 -10.07 11.78
N ALA A 288 -19.98 -9.75 10.75
CA ALA A 288 -19.29 -10.73 9.90
C ALA A 288 -20.22 -11.87 9.44
N ALA A 289 -21.42 -11.50 8.98
CA ALA A 289 -22.51 -12.44 8.73
C ALA A 289 -22.20 -13.44 7.60
N ASP A 290 -22.33 -14.73 7.93
CA ASP A 290 -22.32 -15.86 6.99
C ASP A 290 -23.69 -15.91 6.25
N LEU A 291 -23.77 -15.20 5.13
CA LEU A 291 -25.00 -14.97 4.36
C LEU A 291 -25.09 -15.86 3.12
N PRO A 292 -26.29 -16.37 2.76
CA PRO A 292 -26.49 -17.09 1.50
C PRO A 292 -26.13 -16.23 0.28
N ALA A 293 -25.49 -16.82 -0.74
CA ALA A 293 -25.05 -16.10 -1.94
C ALA A 293 -26.17 -15.29 -2.63
N LEU A 294 -27.40 -15.83 -2.67
CA LEU A 294 -28.57 -15.13 -3.23
C LEU A 294 -29.00 -13.89 -2.41
N CYS A 295 -28.69 -13.84 -1.12
CA CYS A 295 -28.89 -12.66 -0.27
C CYS A 295 -27.86 -11.57 -0.60
N LEU A 296 -26.58 -11.96 -0.71
CA LEU A 296 -25.48 -11.07 -1.11
C LEU A 296 -25.73 -10.47 -2.50
N GLN A 297 -26.11 -11.30 -3.48
CA GLN A 297 -26.44 -10.87 -4.84
C GLN A 297 -27.63 -9.88 -4.86
N GLY A 298 -28.69 -10.17 -4.10
CA GLY A 298 -29.84 -9.26 -3.99
C GLY A 298 -29.46 -7.92 -3.37
N LEU A 299 -28.75 -7.94 -2.24
CA LEU A 299 -28.25 -6.73 -1.57
C LEU A 299 -27.41 -5.86 -2.52
N ALA A 300 -26.52 -6.49 -3.28
CA ALA A 300 -25.65 -5.81 -4.24
C ALA A 300 -26.45 -5.19 -5.40
N GLN A 301 -27.39 -5.92 -5.99
CA GLN A 301 -28.26 -5.41 -7.06
C GLN A 301 -29.13 -4.24 -6.61
N ALA A 302 -29.75 -4.34 -5.42
CA ALA A 302 -30.53 -3.25 -4.86
C ALA A 302 -29.65 -2.01 -4.58
N ALA A 303 -28.43 -2.21 -4.06
CA ALA A 303 -27.47 -1.13 -3.86
C ALA A 303 -27.03 -0.46 -5.18
N THR A 304 -26.84 -1.21 -6.26
CA THR A 304 -26.51 -0.65 -7.58
C THR A 304 -27.65 0.21 -8.13
N VAL A 305 -28.91 -0.24 -7.98
CA VAL A 305 -30.09 0.53 -8.41
C VAL A 305 -30.27 1.80 -7.59
N MET A 306 -30.12 1.72 -6.27
CA MET A 306 -30.33 2.85 -5.34
C MET A 306 -29.10 3.76 -5.16
N ALA A 307 -28.06 3.60 -5.98
CA ALA A 307 -26.77 4.26 -5.79
C ALA A 307 -26.88 5.79 -5.70
N GLU A 308 -27.74 6.42 -6.51
CA GLU A 308 -27.94 7.88 -6.51
C GLU A 308 -28.86 8.36 -5.36
N ASP A 309 -29.53 7.47 -4.62
CA ASP A 309 -30.44 7.79 -3.51
C ASP A 309 -29.75 7.77 -2.13
N PHE A 310 -28.56 7.16 -2.02
CA PHE A 310 -27.81 7.11 -0.76
C PHE A 310 -27.23 8.49 -0.36
N SER A 311 -27.31 8.80 0.93
CA SER A 311 -26.51 9.86 1.56
C SER A 311 -25.01 9.53 1.56
N ALA A 312 -24.14 10.50 1.84
CA ALA A 312 -22.70 10.26 2.01
C ALA A 312 -22.39 9.11 3.00
N GLN A 313 -23.07 9.11 4.16
CA GLN A 313 -23.02 8.01 5.12
C GLN A 313 -23.52 6.68 4.53
N GLY A 314 -24.60 6.71 3.75
CA GLY A 314 -25.15 5.54 3.07
C GLY A 314 -24.16 4.92 2.07
N LEU A 315 -23.55 5.74 1.22
CA LEU A 315 -22.52 5.35 0.26
C LEU A 315 -21.31 4.72 0.96
N SER A 316 -20.83 5.35 2.03
CA SER A 316 -19.71 4.86 2.85
C SER A 316 -20.03 3.49 3.50
N ASN A 317 -21.23 3.35 4.07
CA ASN A 317 -21.70 2.11 4.70
C ASN A 317 -21.85 0.96 3.69
N VAL A 318 -22.43 1.24 2.52
CA VAL A 318 -22.64 0.23 1.46
C VAL A 318 -21.30 -0.17 0.83
N ALA A 319 -20.38 0.76 0.60
CA ALA A 319 -19.03 0.45 0.12
C ALA A 319 -18.27 -0.44 1.12
N LEU A 320 -18.29 -0.10 2.41
CA LEU A 320 -17.71 -0.92 3.48
C LEU A 320 -18.30 -2.35 3.50
N ALA A 321 -19.62 -2.46 3.34
CA ALA A 321 -20.31 -3.74 3.28
C ALA A 321 -19.91 -4.54 2.03
N ALA A 322 -19.82 -3.89 0.86
CA ALA A 322 -19.35 -4.52 -0.38
C ALA A 322 -17.94 -5.11 -0.23
N ALA A 323 -17.02 -4.34 0.35
CA ALA A 323 -15.66 -4.78 0.62
C ALA A 323 -15.59 -5.97 1.60
N LYS A 324 -16.29 -5.88 2.74
CA LYS A 324 -16.22 -6.90 3.81
C LYS A 324 -16.98 -8.18 3.50
N LEU A 325 -18.17 -8.07 2.91
CA LEU A 325 -19.04 -9.21 2.56
C LEU A 325 -18.73 -9.79 1.18
N ARG A 326 -17.78 -9.19 0.44
CA ARG A 326 -17.40 -9.57 -0.94
C ARG A 326 -18.63 -9.59 -1.87
N LEU A 327 -19.33 -8.46 -1.95
CA LEU A 327 -20.51 -8.34 -2.80
C LEU A 327 -20.12 -8.31 -4.28
N GLU A 328 -20.45 -9.37 -5.01
CA GLU A 328 -20.17 -9.53 -6.44
C GLU A 328 -21.36 -9.03 -7.29
N GLU A 329 -21.21 -7.85 -7.90
CA GLU A 329 -22.21 -7.29 -8.83
C GLU A 329 -21.52 -6.42 -9.90
N VAL A 330 -22.00 -6.53 -11.15
CA VAL A 330 -21.37 -5.90 -12.33
C VAL A 330 -21.85 -4.45 -12.50
N GLY A 331 -21.32 -3.57 -11.65
CA GLY A 331 -21.59 -2.14 -11.76
C GLY A 331 -21.56 -1.40 -10.44
N LEU A 332 -21.83 -2.10 -9.33
CA LEU A 332 -21.91 -1.54 -7.97
C LEU A 332 -20.79 -0.54 -7.66
N GLY A 333 -19.53 -0.94 -7.81
CA GLY A 333 -18.39 -0.05 -7.54
C GLY A 333 -18.42 1.24 -8.36
N ARG A 334 -18.75 1.15 -9.66
CA ARG A 334 -18.88 2.33 -10.55
C ARG A 334 -20.10 3.20 -10.19
N ALA A 335 -21.21 2.58 -9.81
CA ALA A 335 -22.43 3.29 -9.41
C ALA A 335 -22.22 4.08 -8.11
N LEU A 336 -21.64 3.43 -7.10
CA LEU A 336 -21.26 4.07 -5.82
C LEU A 336 -20.23 5.19 -6.03
N ALA A 337 -19.18 4.94 -6.82
CA ALA A 337 -18.15 5.93 -7.15
C ALA A 337 -18.73 7.18 -7.82
N LYS A 338 -19.58 7.00 -8.83
CA LYS A 338 -20.24 8.09 -9.56
C LYS A 338 -21.14 8.93 -8.65
N SER A 339 -21.91 8.28 -7.75
CA SER A 339 -22.77 9.00 -6.80
C SER A 339 -21.93 9.73 -5.75
N ALA A 340 -20.91 9.08 -5.19
CA ALA A 340 -19.99 9.68 -4.22
C ALA A 340 -19.30 10.92 -4.78
N ASN A 341 -18.77 10.87 -6.01
CA ASN A 341 -18.06 11.99 -6.64
C ASN A 341 -18.92 13.27 -6.75
N ARG A 342 -20.26 13.12 -6.86
CA ARG A 342 -21.20 14.26 -6.90
C ARG A 342 -21.55 14.84 -5.53
N ARG A 343 -21.21 14.15 -4.45
CA ARG A 343 -21.60 14.45 -3.07
C ARG A 343 -20.42 14.48 -2.10
N LEU A 344 -19.17 14.51 -2.60
CA LEU A 344 -17.97 14.46 -1.76
C LEU A 344 -17.95 15.57 -0.69
N GLU A 345 -18.50 16.75 -1.00
CA GLU A 345 -18.64 17.87 -0.05
C GLU A 345 -19.50 17.53 1.19
N ASP A 346 -20.42 16.57 1.09
CA ASP A 346 -21.28 16.10 2.18
C ASP A 346 -20.60 15.03 3.08
N PHE A 347 -19.47 14.45 2.65
CA PHE A 347 -18.82 13.34 3.37
C PHE A 347 -18.08 13.83 4.62
N LYS A 348 -18.48 13.33 5.79
CA LYS A 348 -17.72 13.56 7.02
C LYS A 348 -16.33 12.88 6.95
N PRO A 349 -15.32 13.34 7.72
CA PRO A 349 -13.96 12.77 7.71
C PRO A 349 -13.90 11.23 7.81
N GLN A 350 -14.76 10.64 8.65
CA GLN A 350 -14.87 9.18 8.79
C GLN A 350 -15.52 8.50 7.59
N GLU A 351 -16.57 9.09 7.04
CA GLU A 351 -17.30 8.56 5.88
C GLU A 351 -16.38 8.55 4.64
N LEU A 352 -15.61 9.63 4.45
CA LEU A 352 -14.62 9.79 3.38
C LEU A 352 -13.52 8.73 3.46
N ALA A 353 -12.88 8.60 4.62
CA ALA A 353 -11.80 7.64 4.84
C ALA A 353 -12.26 6.18 4.70
N ASN A 354 -13.48 5.87 5.17
CA ASN A 354 -14.07 4.54 5.03
C ASN A 354 -14.41 4.21 3.57
N PHE A 355 -14.94 5.17 2.80
CA PHE A 355 -15.27 4.98 1.39
C PHE A 355 -14.01 4.80 0.53
N ALA A 356 -12.96 5.58 0.78
CA ALA A 356 -11.66 5.41 0.15
C ALA A 356 -11.04 4.04 0.46
N TRP A 357 -11.05 3.62 1.74
CA TRP A 357 -10.57 2.30 2.16
C TRP A 357 -11.34 1.16 1.47
N ALA A 358 -12.67 1.24 1.44
CA ALA A 358 -13.52 0.23 0.83
C ALA A 358 -13.32 0.12 -0.69
N SER A 359 -13.15 1.26 -1.37
CA SER A 359 -12.84 1.32 -2.80
C SER A 359 -11.49 0.65 -3.09
N ALA A 360 -10.45 0.99 -2.34
CA ALA A 360 -9.12 0.40 -2.48
C ALA A 360 -9.09 -1.10 -2.14
N TYR A 361 -9.79 -1.53 -1.08
CA TYR A 361 -9.92 -2.94 -0.70
C TYR A 361 -10.61 -3.78 -1.78
N SER A 362 -11.61 -3.19 -2.44
CA SER A 362 -12.34 -3.82 -3.55
C SER A 362 -11.60 -3.74 -4.90
N GLY A 363 -10.36 -3.21 -4.93
CA GLY A 363 -9.58 -3.03 -6.14
C GLY A 363 -10.13 -1.96 -7.11
N PHE A 364 -11.06 -1.11 -6.67
CA PHE A 364 -11.64 -0.06 -7.50
C PHE A 364 -10.66 1.12 -7.63
N ASN A 365 -9.98 1.18 -8.77
CA ASN A 365 -8.98 2.20 -9.08
C ASN A 365 -9.59 3.27 -10.01
N ASP A 366 -9.94 4.42 -9.43
CA ASP A 366 -10.43 5.61 -10.15
C ASP A 366 -9.58 6.83 -9.74
N PRO A 367 -8.58 7.23 -10.57
CA PRO A 367 -7.69 8.33 -10.24
C PRO A 367 -8.36 9.69 -10.09
N GLU A 368 -9.47 9.94 -10.79
CA GLU A 368 -10.19 11.23 -10.72
C GLU A 368 -10.94 11.34 -9.39
N LEU A 369 -11.68 10.28 -9.03
CA LEU A 369 -12.34 10.18 -7.72
C LEU A 369 -11.33 10.29 -6.57
N PHE A 370 -10.18 9.60 -6.66
CA PHE A 370 -9.17 9.66 -5.61
C PHE A 370 -8.47 11.03 -5.52
N HIS A 371 -8.34 11.77 -6.62
CA HIS A 371 -7.90 13.17 -6.57
C HIS A 371 -8.92 14.05 -5.83
N ALA A 372 -10.21 13.90 -6.12
CA ALA A 372 -11.27 14.64 -5.43
C ALA A 372 -11.37 14.27 -3.93
N ILE A 373 -11.21 12.99 -3.58
CA ILE A 373 -11.10 12.52 -2.19
C ILE A 373 -9.92 13.19 -1.47
N ALA A 374 -8.76 13.35 -2.13
CA ALA A 374 -7.61 14.01 -1.53
C ALA A 374 -7.86 15.51 -1.27
N GLN A 375 -8.54 16.20 -2.19
CA GLN A 375 -8.97 17.59 -1.99
C GLN A 375 -9.94 17.72 -0.80
N GLN A 376 -10.94 16.83 -0.69
CA GLN A 376 -11.88 16.84 0.43
C GLN A 376 -11.20 16.48 1.76
N ALA A 377 -10.17 15.63 1.74
CA ALA A 377 -9.36 15.33 2.93
C ALA A 377 -8.58 16.56 3.43
N VAL A 378 -8.11 17.45 2.55
CA VAL A 378 -7.54 18.76 2.92
C VAL A 378 -8.61 19.66 3.54
N ALA A 379 -9.79 19.75 2.92
CA ALA A 379 -10.92 20.56 3.44
C ALA A 379 -11.43 20.09 4.83
N HIS A 380 -11.14 18.86 5.22
CA HIS A 380 -11.53 18.25 6.48
C HIS A 380 -10.35 17.91 7.41
N GLU A 381 -9.18 18.50 7.16
CA GLU A 381 -7.91 18.12 7.82
C GLU A 381 -7.99 18.11 9.36
N GLU A 382 -8.56 19.15 9.98
CA GLU A 382 -8.71 19.23 11.44
C GLU A 382 -9.53 18.06 12.00
N GLY A 383 -10.60 17.66 11.31
CA GLY A 383 -11.54 16.62 11.72
C GLY A 383 -11.07 15.18 11.46
N LEU A 384 -9.98 14.96 10.71
CA LEU A 384 -9.42 13.63 10.48
C LEU A 384 -8.74 13.10 11.74
N ASN A 385 -9.24 11.98 12.28
CA ASN A 385 -8.60 11.27 13.38
C ASN A 385 -7.53 10.29 12.90
N ALA A 386 -6.80 9.68 13.84
CA ALA A 386 -5.73 8.71 13.55
C ALA A 386 -6.16 7.54 12.64
N GLN A 387 -7.35 6.99 12.84
CA GLN A 387 -7.88 5.92 12.00
C GLN A 387 -8.21 6.41 10.59
N ASN A 388 -8.76 7.62 10.46
CA ASN A 388 -9.08 8.21 9.16
C ASN A 388 -7.82 8.44 8.33
N LEU A 389 -6.78 9.01 8.95
CA LEU A 389 -5.47 9.22 8.31
C LEU A 389 -4.83 7.89 7.88
N ALA A 390 -4.85 6.86 8.72
CA ALA A 390 -4.33 5.54 8.37
C ALA A 390 -5.12 4.85 7.24
N ASN A 391 -6.45 4.95 7.25
CA ASN A 391 -7.32 4.40 6.21
C ASN A 391 -7.09 5.09 4.85
N LEU A 392 -7.00 6.43 4.84
CA LEU A 392 -6.68 7.21 3.63
C LEU A 392 -5.28 6.87 3.12
N ALA A 393 -4.25 6.90 3.98
CA ALA A 393 -2.89 6.53 3.60
C ALA A 393 -2.84 5.14 2.93
N TRP A 394 -3.47 4.16 3.56
CA TRP A 394 -3.52 2.78 3.08
C TRP A 394 -4.26 2.66 1.74
N ALA A 395 -5.36 3.38 1.55
CA ALA A 395 -6.14 3.34 0.30
C ALA A 395 -5.32 3.85 -0.90
N PHE A 396 -4.71 5.04 -0.78
CA PHE A 396 -3.87 5.62 -1.83
C PHE A 396 -2.62 4.78 -2.11
N ALA A 397 -1.98 4.24 -1.06
CA ALA A 397 -0.81 3.36 -1.20
C ALA A 397 -1.14 2.00 -1.83
N THR A 398 -2.33 1.46 -1.58
CA THR A 398 -2.78 0.16 -2.12
C THR A 398 -3.11 0.26 -3.61
N LEU A 399 -3.77 1.35 -4.03
CA LEU A 399 -4.05 1.62 -5.45
C LEU A 399 -2.84 2.16 -6.23
N GLY A 400 -1.75 2.51 -5.55
CA GLY A 400 -0.56 3.09 -6.18
C GLY A 400 -0.78 4.50 -6.72
N LEU A 401 -1.65 5.29 -6.07
CA LEU A 401 -2.03 6.64 -6.49
C LEU A 401 -1.31 7.69 -5.64
N PRO A 402 -0.17 8.27 -6.10
CA PRO A 402 0.48 9.37 -5.40
C PRO A 402 -0.31 10.68 -5.58
N SER A 403 -0.64 11.35 -4.47
CA SER A 403 -1.24 12.69 -4.44
C SER A 403 -0.42 13.61 -3.54
N LYS A 404 -0.22 14.86 -3.99
CA LYS A 404 0.49 15.90 -3.22
C LYS A 404 -0.36 16.41 -2.06
N GLU A 405 -1.66 16.51 -2.30
CA GLU A 405 -2.69 16.90 -1.35
C GLU A 405 -2.78 15.88 -0.21
N MET A 406 -2.83 14.59 -0.55
CA MET A 406 -2.81 13.51 0.44
C MET A 406 -1.48 13.47 1.21
N PHE A 407 -0.34 13.72 0.55
CA PHE A 407 0.95 13.84 1.25
C PHE A 407 0.97 15.00 2.25
N HIS A 408 0.44 16.18 1.89
CA HIS A 408 0.31 17.31 2.81
C HIS A 408 -0.48 16.92 4.07
N VAL A 409 -1.69 16.38 3.89
CA VAL A 409 -2.57 15.96 5.01
C VAL A 409 -1.88 14.90 5.88
N LEU A 410 -1.20 13.91 5.29
CA LEU A 410 -0.48 12.90 6.06
C LEU A 410 0.72 13.45 6.83
N VAL A 411 1.44 14.44 6.30
CA VAL A 411 2.55 15.07 7.03
C VAL A 411 2.02 15.97 8.15
N THR A 412 1.22 16.97 7.79
CA THR A 412 0.78 18.03 8.71
C THR A 412 -0.11 17.49 9.84
N SER A 413 -1.06 16.61 9.53
CA SER A 413 -1.98 16.06 10.53
C SER A 413 -1.51 14.80 11.23
N ALA A 414 -0.66 13.94 10.65
CA ALA A 414 -0.18 12.78 11.41
C ALA A 414 0.83 13.21 12.49
N GLU A 415 1.79 14.09 12.19
CA GLU A 415 2.85 14.50 13.13
C GLU A 415 2.30 14.95 14.50
N SER A 416 1.22 15.75 14.50
CA SER A 416 0.56 16.24 15.73
C SER A 416 -0.34 15.22 16.42
N LYS A 417 -0.76 14.15 15.72
CA LYS A 417 -1.75 13.16 16.18
C LYS A 417 -1.15 11.78 16.47
N LEU A 418 0.15 11.53 16.21
CA LEU A 418 0.82 10.22 16.31
C LEU A 418 0.52 9.47 17.62
N SER A 419 0.54 10.15 18.76
CA SER A 419 0.26 9.55 20.08
C SER A 419 -1.15 8.94 20.21
N LEU A 420 -2.09 9.34 19.35
CA LEU A 420 -3.46 8.84 19.28
C LEU A 420 -3.61 7.63 18.33
N PHE A 421 -2.56 7.24 17.59
CA PHE A 421 -2.63 6.08 16.70
C PHE A 421 -2.48 4.78 17.52
N ALA A 422 -3.38 3.83 17.26
CA ALA A 422 -3.22 2.44 17.68
C ALA A 422 -2.11 1.74 16.86
N PRO A 423 -1.50 0.65 17.37
CA PRO A 423 -0.47 -0.14 16.66
C PRO A 423 -0.76 -0.43 15.18
N GLN A 424 -1.97 -0.92 14.87
CA GLN A 424 -2.40 -1.20 13.50
C GLN A 424 -2.35 0.03 12.58
N SER A 425 -2.75 1.19 13.11
CA SER A 425 -2.79 2.44 12.35
C SER A 425 -1.40 3.05 12.17
N LEU A 426 -0.49 2.88 13.13
CA LEU A 426 0.94 3.20 12.99
C LEU A 426 1.59 2.34 11.90
N ALA A 427 1.38 1.02 11.94
CA ALA A 427 1.92 0.08 10.96
C ALA A 427 1.39 0.35 9.54
N ASN A 428 0.07 0.59 9.39
CA ASN A 428 -0.54 0.97 8.12
C ASN A 428 0.03 2.30 7.57
N LEU A 429 0.19 3.32 8.42
CA LEU A 429 0.77 4.60 8.00
C LEU A 429 2.22 4.44 7.55
N ALA A 430 3.04 3.72 8.32
CA ALA A 430 4.44 3.43 7.96
C ALA A 430 4.55 2.70 6.62
N TRP A 431 3.77 1.61 6.46
CA TRP A 431 3.71 0.83 5.23
C TRP A 431 3.30 1.68 4.04
N SER A 432 2.31 2.56 4.21
CA SER A 432 1.80 3.43 3.15
C SER A 432 2.85 4.44 2.69
N LEU A 433 3.54 5.09 3.63
CA LEU A 433 4.63 6.03 3.35
C LEU A 433 5.82 5.35 2.65
N ALA A 434 6.11 4.08 2.99
CA ALA A 434 7.12 3.28 2.31
C ALA A 434 6.70 2.88 0.89
N LYS A 435 5.46 2.40 0.74
CA LYS A 435 4.88 1.90 -0.51
C LYS A 435 4.76 2.99 -1.58
N LEU A 436 4.36 4.20 -1.18
CA LEU A 436 4.23 5.36 -2.07
C LEU A 436 5.58 5.95 -2.53
N ARG A 437 6.71 5.53 -1.95
CA ARG A 437 8.09 5.94 -2.32
C ARG A 437 8.28 7.46 -2.45
N LEU A 438 7.61 8.22 -1.58
CA LEU A 438 7.61 9.68 -1.63
C LEU A 438 9.02 10.25 -1.41
N ASP A 439 9.34 11.32 -2.14
CA ASP A 439 10.67 11.94 -2.13
C ASP A 439 11.11 12.33 -0.72
N SER A 440 12.39 12.08 -0.41
CA SER A 440 12.95 12.25 0.93
C SER A 440 13.21 13.72 1.28
N GLY A 441 12.13 14.46 1.55
CA GLY A 441 12.16 15.82 2.10
C GLY A 441 12.43 15.87 3.61
N PRO A 442 12.67 17.08 4.16
CA PRO A 442 12.96 17.27 5.59
C PRO A 442 11.78 16.85 6.48
N HIS A 443 10.55 17.27 6.15
CA HIS A 443 9.34 16.89 6.91
C HIS A 443 9.12 15.37 6.94
N LEU A 444 9.21 14.69 5.80
CA LEU A 444 9.08 13.22 5.76
C LEU A 444 10.17 12.51 6.60
N SER A 445 11.34 13.13 6.78
CA SER A 445 12.39 12.61 7.65
C SER A 445 12.08 12.81 9.14
N LEU A 446 11.44 13.93 9.50
CA LEU A 446 10.93 14.20 10.86
C LEU A 446 9.78 13.26 11.22
N LEU A 447 8.74 13.17 10.36
CA LEU A 447 7.63 12.22 10.52
C LEU A 447 8.11 10.78 10.69
N ARG A 448 9.11 10.33 9.90
CA ARG A 448 9.70 8.99 10.06
C ARG A 448 10.36 8.81 11.44
N GLY A 449 11.06 9.82 11.95
CA GLY A 449 11.67 9.79 13.28
C GLY A 449 10.64 9.79 14.42
N ALA A 450 9.57 10.59 14.28
CA ALA A 450 8.47 10.66 15.23
C ALA A 450 7.66 9.35 15.24
N LEU A 451 7.29 8.83 14.06
CA LEU A 451 6.60 7.55 13.91
C LEU A 451 7.43 6.41 14.50
N ALA A 452 8.75 6.38 14.27
CA ALA A 452 9.62 5.37 14.84
C ALA A 452 9.74 5.46 16.38
N THR A 453 9.61 6.68 16.94
CA THR A 453 9.58 6.89 18.40
C THR A 453 8.27 6.36 18.99
N GLU A 454 7.14 6.67 18.36
CA GLU A 454 5.80 6.26 18.80
C GLU A 454 5.53 4.76 18.61
N ALA A 455 6.07 4.17 17.54
CA ALA A 455 6.01 2.73 17.36
C ALA A 455 6.87 1.98 18.41
N LEU A 456 7.99 2.58 18.84
CA LEU A 456 8.84 2.02 19.89
C LEU A 456 8.18 2.09 21.28
N SER A 457 7.44 3.17 21.60
CA SER A 457 6.75 3.31 22.89
C SER A 457 5.58 2.33 23.08
N LYS A 458 4.95 1.89 21.98
CA LYS A 458 3.80 0.96 21.96
C LYS A 458 4.14 -0.46 21.51
N LEU A 459 5.41 -0.79 21.30
CA LEU A 459 5.80 -1.98 20.54
C LEU A 459 5.25 -3.31 21.10
N SER A 460 5.16 -3.44 22.42
CA SER A 460 4.60 -4.62 23.09
C SER A 460 3.12 -4.88 22.77
N GLU A 461 2.36 -3.86 22.37
CA GLU A 461 0.97 -3.97 21.94
C GLU A 461 0.83 -4.47 20.49
N PHE A 462 1.90 -4.43 19.68
CA PHE A 462 1.83 -4.78 18.26
C PHE A 462 1.59 -6.28 18.05
N LYS A 463 0.69 -6.60 17.12
CA LYS A 463 0.45 -7.95 16.64
C LYS A 463 1.49 -8.36 15.58
N PRO A 464 1.72 -9.67 15.34
CA PRO A 464 2.67 -10.17 14.33
C PRO A 464 2.63 -9.47 12.97
N ARG A 465 1.42 -9.26 12.43
CA ARG A 465 1.20 -8.56 11.15
C ARG A 465 1.68 -7.10 11.18
N GLU A 466 1.55 -6.44 12.32
CA GLU A 466 1.89 -5.03 12.50
C GLU A 466 3.41 -4.88 12.67
N ILE A 467 4.05 -5.81 13.38
CA ILE A 467 5.52 -5.96 13.48
C ILE A 467 6.12 -6.17 12.09
N ALA A 468 5.62 -7.14 11.32
CA ALA A 468 6.12 -7.43 9.98
C ALA A 468 5.91 -6.26 9.01
N ALA A 469 4.72 -5.62 9.02
CA ALA A 469 4.45 -4.46 8.20
C ALA A 469 5.35 -3.26 8.54
N LEU A 470 5.66 -3.04 9.83
CA LEU A 470 6.56 -1.97 10.26
C LEU A 470 8.03 -2.26 9.89
N ALA A 471 8.50 -3.50 10.07
CA ALA A 471 9.83 -3.93 9.61
C ALA A 471 9.95 -3.75 8.09
N TRP A 472 8.96 -4.22 7.32
CA TRP A 472 8.88 -4.04 5.87
C TRP A 472 8.90 -2.56 5.47
N ALA A 473 8.16 -1.70 6.19
CA ALA A 473 8.13 -0.27 5.93
C ALA A 473 9.50 0.39 6.11
N VAL A 474 10.20 0.08 7.21
CA VAL A 474 11.55 0.59 7.48
C VAL A 474 12.54 0.13 6.40
N ALA A 475 12.46 -1.13 5.96
CA ALA A 475 13.29 -1.65 4.87
C ALA A 475 12.95 -1.01 3.50
N GLY A 476 11.67 -0.85 3.18
CA GLY A 476 11.19 -0.32 1.91
C GLY A 476 11.43 1.18 1.70
N ILE A 477 11.53 1.94 2.80
CA ILE A 477 11.87 3.37 2.80
C ILE A 477 13.28 3.64 2.25
N GLY A 478 14.24 2.78 2.58
CA GLY A 478 15.63 2.88 2.15
C GLY A 478 16.44 4.05 2.74
N GLY A 479 17.76 3.89 2.73
CA GLY A 479 18.72 4.85 3.29
C GLY A 479 19.65 4.20 4.32
N GLU A 480 20.77 4.86 4.65
CA GLU A 480 21.65 4.39 5.72
C GLU A 480 20.94 4.51 7.08
N VAL A 481 20.66 3.37 7.71
CA VAL A 481 20.31 3.31 9.13
C VAL A 481 21.55 3.71 9.91
N ARG A 482 21.61 4.98 10.33
CA ARG A 482 22.71 5.47 11.17
C ARG A 482 22.67 4.76 12.52
N GLU A 483 23.82 4.26 12.94
CA GLU A 483 24.01 3.69 14.27
C GLU A 483 23.59 4.71 15.36
N GLY A 484 22.92 4.23 16.40
CA GLY A 484 22.32 5.08 17.45
C GLY A 484 21.04 5.85 17.06
N SER A 485 20.62 5.86 15.79
CA SER A 485 19.35 6.52 15.40
C SER A 485 18.11 5.86 15.99
N THR A 486 16.99 6.59 16.07
CA THR A 486 15.70 6.01 16.50
C THR A 486 15.27 4.84 15.60
N VAL A 487 15.55 4.90 14.30
CA VAL A 487 15.25 3.78 13.38
C VAL A 487 16.11 2.55 13.69
N ALA A 488 17.40 2.73 14.03
CA ALA A 488 18.25 1.63 14.47
C ALA A 488 17.74 1.00 15.78
N ARG A 489 17.34 1.82 16.76
CA ARG A 489 16.75 1.35 18.03
C ARG A 489 15.43 0.60 17.81
N LEU A 490 14.56 1.11 16.93
CA LEU A 490 13.32 0.43 16.55
C LEU A 490 13.59 -0.93 15.89
N LEU A 491 14.59 -1.06 15.02
CA LEU A 491 14.93 -2.34 14.39
C LEU A 491 15.42 -3.40 15.38
N LEU A 492 16.22 -3.00 16.38
CA LEU A 492 16.65 -3.90 17.46
C LEU A 492 15.46 -4.35 18.32
N ALA A 493 14.59 -3.42 18.72
CA ALA A 493 13.39 -3.72 19.49
C ALA A 493 12.39 -4.60 18.70
N LEU A 494 12.21 -4.32 17.39
CA LEU A 494 11.37 -5.14 16.49
C LEU A 494 11.88 -6.58 16.39
N ARG A 495 13.19 -6.79 16.36
CA ARG A 495 13.80 -8.12 16.36
C ARG A 495 13.47 -8.87 17.65
N GLU A 496 13.67 -8.22 18.80
CA GLU A 496 13.41 -8.80 20.12
C GLU A 496 11.93 -9.14 20.33
N GLU A 497 11.03 -8.23 19.98
CA GLU A 497 9.58 -8.43 20.03
C GLU A 497 9.11 -9.53 19.06
N ALA A 498 9.65 -9.57 17.84
CA ALA A 498 9.33 -10.61 16.87
C ALA A 498 9.79 -11.99 17.34
N SER A 499 10.99 -12.11 17.92
CA SER A 499 11.49 -13.36 18.49
C SER A 499 10.58 -13.90 19.60
N GLN A 500 10.05 -13.03 20.47
CA GLN A 500 9.11 -13.42 21.52
C GLN A 500 7.75 -13.89 20.97
N LYS A 501 7.27 -13.27 19.89
CA LYS A 501 5.94 -13.55 19.30
C LYS A 501 5.98 -14.54 18.12
N LEU A 502 7.14 -15.10 17.77
CA LEU A 502 7.38 -15.74 16.45
C LEU A 502 6.39 -16.87 16.09
N CYS A 503 6.02 -17.70 17.07
CA CYS A 503 5.06 -18.80 16.89
C CYS A 503 3.64 -18.34 16.48
N SER A 504 3.31 -17.07 16.68
CA SER A 504 2.02 -16.48 16.30
C SER A 504 2.04 -15.77 14.94
N PHE A 505 3.19 -15.72 14.25
CA PHE A 505 3.27 -15.14 12.90
C PHE A 505 2.66 -16.10 11.86
N PRO A 506 1.79 -15.63 10.95
CA PRO A 506 1.42 -16.39 9.77
C PRO A 506 2.56 -16.38 8.73
N PRO A 507 2.59 -17.32 7.78
CA PRO A 507 3.75 -17.57 6.90
C PRO A 507 4.16 -16.38 6.03
N HIS A 508 3.18 -15.67 5.49
CA HIS A 508 3.38 -14.43 4.73
C HIS A 508 4.15 -13.38 5.54
N GLU A 509 3.85 -13.24 6.84
CA GLU A 509 4.48 -12.24 7.70
C GLU A 509 5.86 -12.69 8.21
N LEU A 510 6.08 -14.00 8.38
CA LEU A 510 7.44 -14.55 8.56
C LEU A 510 8.34 -14.18 7.37
N SER A 511 7.84 -14.38 6.16
CA SER A 511 8.51 -13.98 4.91
C SER A 511 8.84 -12.49 4.88
N ASN A 512 7.87 -11.62 5.19
CA ASN A 512 8.06 -10.17 5.18
C ASN A 512 9.07 -9.71 6.24
N LEU A 513 9.07 -10.34 7.42
CA LEU A 513 10.01 -10.08 8.51
C LEU A 513 11.46 -10.37 8.07
N VAL A 514 11.76 -11.59 7.61
CA VAL A 514 13.13 -11.93 7.18
C VAL A 514 13.56 -11.15 5.95
N TRP A 515 12.64 -10.91 5.01
CA TRP A 515 12.91 -10.05 3.85
C TRP A 515 13.32 -8.64 4.26
N ALA A 516 12.67 -8.06 5.27
CA ALA A 516 13.00 -6.73 5.78
C ALA A 516 14.41 -6.66 6.39
N PHE A 517 14.74 -7.58 7.30
CA PHE A 517 16.06 -7.64 7.94
C PHE A 517 17.18 -7.91 6.92
N ALA A 518 16.96 -8.82 5.95
CA ALA A 518 17.93 -9.08 4.89
C ALA A 518 18.10 -7.89 3.93
N THR A 519 17.03 -7.18 3.60
CA THR A 519 17.09 -5.96 2.77
C THR A 519 17.92 -4.86 3.43
N LEU A 520 17.80 -4.72 4.75
CA LEU A 520 18.61 -3.79 5.55
C LEU A 520 20.07 -4.23 5.73
N SER A 521 20.45 -5.41 5.24
CA SER A 521 21.80 -5.99 5.35
C SER A 521 22.30 -6.13 6.80
N MET A 522 21.36 -6.34 7.73
CA MET A 522 21.64 -6.62 9.14
C MET A 522 21.95 -8.10 9.30
N GLY A 523 23.17 -8.41 9.74
CA GLY A 523 23.69 -9.78 9.83
C GLY A 523 24.55 -10.01 11.08
N SER A 524 24.12 -9.44 12.21
CA SER A 524 24.72 -9.71 13.53
C SER A 524 24.26 -11.06 14.08
N ALA A 525 24.89 -11.52 15.17
CA ALA A 525 24.54 -12.78 15.83
C ALA A 525 23.05 -12.86 16.21
N GLY A 526 22.45 -11.76 16.69
CA GLY A 526 21.02 -11.73 17.05
C GLY A 526 20.07 -11.84 15.84
N GLU A 527 20.49 -11.40 14.64
CA GLU A 527 19.71 -11.67 13.43
C GLU A 527 19.84 -13.15 13.00
N GLN A 528 21.00 -13.78 13.24
CA GLN A 528 21.19 -15.20 12.95
C GLN A 528 20.28 -16.09 13.83
N GLU A 529 20.12 -15.77 15.11
CA GLU A 529 19.20 -16.48 16.02
C GLU A 529 17.72 -16.34 15.59
N LEU A 530 17.29 -15.13 15.21
CA LEU A 530 15.95 -14.90 14.66
C LEU A 530 15.75 -15.73 13.38
N PHE A 531 16.69 -15.68 12.44
CA PHE A 531 16.60 -16.43 11.18
C PHE A 531 16.59 -17.95 11.40
N HIS A 532 17.38 -18.49 12.32
CA HIS A 532 17.36 -19.91 12.66
C HIS A 532 15.98 -20.33 13.21
N THR A 533 15.38 -19.52 14.08
CA THR A 533 14.04 -19.79 14.62
C THR A 533 12.95 -19.67 13.55
N VAL A 534 13.06 -18.71 12.62
CA VAL A 534 12.16 -18.61 11.45
C VAL A 534 12.33 -19.81 10.53
N ALA A 535 13.54 -20.33 10.33
CA ALA A 535 13.76 -21.52 9.52
C ALA A 535 13.02 -22.74 10.07
N GLN A 536 13.09 -22.98 11.39
CA GLN A 536 12.33 -24.05 12.05
C GLN A 536 10.82 -23.91 11.87
N GLN A 537 10.28 -22.70 12.08
CA GLN A 537 8.86 -22.40 11.86
C GLN A 537 8.44 -22.55 10.38
N ALA A 538 9.31 -22.17 9.44
CA ALA A 538 9.06 -22.29 8.01
C ALA A 538 9.01 -23.76 7.58
N ILE A 539 9.95 -24.60 8.03
CA ILE A 539 9.98 -26.05 7.77
C ILE A 539 8.69 -26.73 8.23
N GLN A 540 8.23 -26.43 9.46
CA GLN A 540 7.02 -27.02 10.03
C GLN A 540 5.74 -26.66 9.27
N ARG A 541 5.75 -25.57 8.49
CA ARG A 541 4.56 -24.94 7.90
C ARG A 541 4.68 -24.70 6.40
N LEU A 542 5.61 -25.39 5.71
CA LEU A 542 5.83 -25.23 4.26
C LEU A 542 4.55 -25.24 3.40
N PRO A 543 3.54 -26.12 3.64
CA PRO A 543 2.30 -26.12 2.85
C PRO A 543 1.43 -24.87 3.01
N GLU A 544 1.63 -24.06 4.06
CA GLU A 544 0.89 -22.82 4.28
C GLU A 544 1.53 -21.61 3.58
N PHE A 545 2.75 -21.72 3.06
CA PHE A 545 3.39 -20.62 2.34
C PHE A 545 2.93 -20.56 0.88
N GLU A 546 2.57 -19.35 0.44
CA GLU A 546 2.47 -19.05 -0.99
C GLU A 546 3.87 -19.03 -1.68
N PRO A 547 3.95 -19.28 -3.00
CA PRO A 547 5.21 -19.26 -3.76
C PRO A 547 6.08 -18.01 -3.54
N GLN A 548 5.44 -16.83 -3.49
CA GLN A 548 6.11 -15.57 -3.21
C GLN A 548 6.77 -15.57 -1.83
N GLY A 549 6.07 -16.04 -0.79
CA GLY A 549 6.56 -16.13 0.58
C GLY A 549 7.77 -17.06 0.71
N LEU A 550 7.76 -18.24 0.10
CA LEU A 550 8.92 -19.14 0.07
C LEU A 550 10.12 -18.49 -0.64
N SER A 551 9.87 -17.86 -1.79
CA SER A 551 10.95 -17.24 -2.58
C SER A 551 11.60 -16.05 -1.85
N ASN A 552 10.80 -15.22 -1.16
CA ASN A 552 11.29 -14.11 -0.33
C ASN A 552 12.05 -14.62 0.90
N THR A 553 11.56 -15.69 1.53
CA THR A 553 12.22 -16.34 2.66
C THR A 553 13.61 -16.82 2.25
N LEU A 554 13.74 -17.71 1.25
CA LEU A 554 15.06 -18.18 0.83
C LEU A 554 15.95 -17.06 0.28
N TRP A 555 15.38 -16.06 -0.42
CA TRP A 555 16.14 -14.89 -0.85
C TRP A 555 16.78 -14.14 0.34
N ALA A 556 16.09 -14.05 1.48
CA ALA A 556 16.63 -13.44 2.69
C ALA A 556 17.83 -14.23 3.24
N PHE A 557 17.69 -15.56 3.38
CA PHE A 557 18.80 -16.45 3.81
C PHE A 557 20.00 -16.37 2.85
N GLY A 558 19.76 -16.45 1.53
CA GLY A 558 20.80 -16.36 0.50
C GLY A 558 21.50 -14.99 0.44
N THR A 559 20.78 -13.91 0.77
CA THR A 559 21.31 -12.54 0.89
C THR A 559 22.26 -12.40 2.06
N LEU A 560 21.85 -12.83 3.26
CA LEU A 560 22.70 -12.79 4.45
C LEU A 560 23.78 -13.89 4.49
N SER A 561 23.72 -14.86 3.56
CA SER A 561 24.58 -16.05 3.51
C SER A 561 24.38 -17.02 4.68
N PHE A 562 23.21 -16.98 5.31
CA PHE A 562 22.87 -17.89 6.40
C PHE A 562 22.59 -19.29 5.85
N ARG A 563 23.29 -20.29 6.39
CA ARG A 563 23.34 -21.67 5.88
C ARG A 563 22.46 -22.61 6.71
N GLU A 564 21.14 -22.41 6.62
CA GLU A 564 20.16 -23.33 7.20
C GLU A 564 19.97 -24.55 6.29
N ALA A 565 20.92 -25.51 6.36
CA ALA A 565 20.99 -26.64 5.44
C ALA A 565 19.71 -27.49 5.41
N GLU A 566 18.97 -27.57 6.52
CA GLU A 566 17.67 -28.24 6.60
C GLU A 566 16.58 -27.48 5.85
N LEU A 567 16.44 -26.16 6.06
CA LEU A 567 15.47 -25.32 5.34
C LEU A 567 15.67 -25.39 3.83
N PHE A 568 16.92 -25.29 3.34
CA PHE A 568 17.22 -25.42 1.92
C PHE A 568 16.93 -26.85 1.39
N ARG A 569 17.03 -27.90 2.21
CA ARG A 569 16.67 -29.26 1.80
C ARG A 569 15.15 -29.42 1.66
N GLU A 570 14.39 -29.03 2.68
CA GLU A 570 12.94 -29.23 2.70
C GLU A 570 12.23 -28.31 1.70
N VAL A 571 12.71 -27.07 1.50
CA VAL A 571 12.20 -26.21 0.42
C VAL A 571 12.57 -26.76 -0.96
N SER A 572 13.73 -27.40 -1.14
CA SER A 572 14.10 -28.03 -2.41
C SER A 572 13.10 -29.14 -2.78
N HIS A 573 12.77 -30.02 -1.83
CA HIS A 573 11.76 -31.06 -2.01
C HIS A 573 10.35 -30.48 -2.26
N PHE A 574 9.90 -29.53 -1.43
CA PHE A 574 8.54 -28.99 -1.50
C PHE A 574 8.31 -28.09 -2.73
N ALA A 575 9.19 -27.11 -2.96
CA ALA A 575 9.05 -26.19 -4.08
C ALA A 575 9.31 -26.92 -5.40
N GLY A 576 10.26 -27.86 -5.43
CA GLY A 576 10.61 -28.62 -6.62
C GLY A 576 9.44 -29.35 -7.29
N ALA A 577 8.56 -29.95 -6.48
CA ALA A 577 7.32 -30.59 -6.96
C ALA A 577 6.30 -29.59 -7.56
N ASN A 578 6.37 -28.32 -7.16
CA ASN A 578 5.34 -27.29 -7.42
C ASN A 578 5.85 -26.07 -8.22
N LEU A 579 7.08 -26.09 -8.76
CA LEU A 579 7.69 -24.95 -9.49
C LEU A 579 6.86 -24.40 -10.67
N ARG A 580 5.92 -25.18 -11.20
CA ARG A 580 4.95 -24.72 -12.22
C ARG A 580 4.11 -23.52 -11.73
N ASP A 581 3.75 -23.52 -10.45
CA ASP A 581 2.87 -22.57 -9.79
C ASP A 581 3.60 -21.27 -9.38
N PHE A 582 4.93 -21.26 -9.49
CA PHE A 582 5.80 -20.09 -9.25
C PHE A 582 5.88 -19.18 -10.49
N LYS A 583 5.92 -17.86 -10.25
CA LYS A 583 6.28 -16.84 -11.24
C LYS A 583 7.79 -16.89 -11.53
N LEU A 584 8.23 -16.44 -12.71
CA LEU A 584 9.65 -16.52 -13.08
C LEU A 584 10.57 -15.73 -12.12
N GLY A 585 10.14 -14.59 -11.58
CA GLY A 585 10.88 -13.85 -10.55
C GLY A 585 11.04 -14.63 -9.24
N GLU A 586 10.04 -15.41 -8.84
CA GLU A 586 10.08 -16.26 -7.64
C GLU A 586 11.03 -17.45 -7.86
N VAL A 587 10.98 -18.08 -9.05
CA VAL A 587 11.95 -19.11 -9.47
C VAL A 587 13.38 -18.55 -9.53
N SER A 588 13.56 -17.33 -10.03
CA SER A 588 14.84 -16.62 -10.05
C SER A 588 15.37 -16.37 -8.65
N ASN A 589 14.52 -15.93 -7.71
CA ASN A 589 14.89 -15.71 -6.31
C ASN A 589 15.32 -17.00 -5.63
N LEU A 590 14.59 -18.11 -5.85
CA LEU A 590 14.99 -19.43 -5.37
C LEU A 590 16.36 -19.83 -5.92
N ALA A 591 16.53 -19.92 -7.25
CA ALA A 591 17.78 -20.35 -7.87
C ALA A 591 18.98 -19.48 -7.44
N TRP A 592 18.78 -18.17 -7.31
CA TRP A 592 19.78 -17.23 -6.81
C TRP A 592 20.14 -17.47 -5.34
N ALA A 593 19.18 -17.86 -4.50
CA ALA A 593 19.38 -18.13 -3.08
C ALA A 593 20.29 -19.34 -2.85
N TYR A 594 20.05 -20.47 -3.53
CA TYR A 594 20.89 -21.68 -3.44
C TYR A 594 22.33 -21.39 -3.91
N VAL A 595 22.48 -20.76 -5.08
CA VAL A 595 23.78 -20.30 -5.61
C VAL A 595 24.51 -19.39 -4.62
N SER A 596 23.78 -18.49 -3.96
CA SER A 596 24.37 -17.55 -3.01
C SER A 596 24.77 -18.24 -1.71
N ALA A 597 23.88 -19.01 -1.07
CA ALA A 597 24.19 -19.76 0.15
C ALA A 597 25.35 -20.77 -0.06
N GLY A 598 25.53 -21.24 -1.29
CA GLY A 598 26.50 -22.27 -1.66
C GLY A 598 25.99 -23.66 -1.31
N VAL A 599 24.69 -23.89 -1.51
CA VAL A 599 24.01 -25.18 -1.31
C VAL A 599 23.75 -25.78 -2.69
N ASP A 600 24.27 -26.97 -2.96
CA ASP A 600 23.96 -27.71 -4.18
C ASP A 600 22.57 -28.38 -4.07
N ALA A 601 21.83 -28.35 -5.17
CA ALA A 601 20.45 -28.86 -5.24
C ALA A 601 20.14 -29.34 -6.68
N PRO A 602 20.78 -30.41 -7.16
CA PRO A 602 20.74 -30.82 -8.57
C PRO A 602 19.32 -31.06 -9.10
N GLU A 603 18.45 -31.68 -8.31
CA GLU A 603 17.06 -32.00 -8.68
C GLU A 603 16.26 -30.71 -8.90
N LEU A 604 16.40 -29.75 -7.99
CA LEU A 604 15.77 -28.43 -8.07
C LEU A 604 16.26 -27.67 -9.30
N PHE A 605 17.57 -27.61 -9.55
CA PHE A 605 18.10 -26.94 -10.74
C PHE A 605 17.60 -27.59 -12.04
N GLY A 606 17.48 -28.92 -12.09
CA GLY A 606 16.86 -29.61 -13.23
C GLY A 606 15.37 -29.28 -13.42
N GLN A 607 14.60 -29.08 -12.33
CA GLN A 607 13.21 -28.64 -12.40
C GLN A 607 13.09 -27.15 -12.76
N VAL A 608 13.99 -26.29 -12.29
CA VAL A 608 14.12 -24.87 -12.66
C VAL A 608 14.38 -24.74 -14.17
N GLU A 609 15.33 -25.51 -14.70
CA GLU A 609 15.63 -25.58 -16.14
C GLU A 609 14.40 -26.02 -16.96
N ARG A 610 13.73 -27.12 -16.58
CA ARG A 610 12.49 -27.57 -17.24
C ARG A 610 11.37 -26.53 -17.18
N THR A 611 11.23 -25.84 -16.04
CA THR A 611 10.20 -24.80 -15.85
C THR A 611 10.47 -23.59 -16.73
N LEU A 612 11.73 -23.15 -16.82
CA LEU A 612 12.12 -22.05 -17.70
C LEU A 612 11.96 -22.45 -19.18
N ALA A 613 12.41 -23.65 -19.57
CA ALA A 613 12.23 -24.17 -20.93
C ALA A 613 10.75 -24.19 -21.35
N GLY A 614 9.86 -24.70 -20.49
CA GLY A 614 8.41 -24.71 -20.75
C GLY A 614 7.82 -23.31 -20.91
N LYS A 615 8.17 -22.35 -20.04
CA LYS A 615 7.70 -20.96 -20.14
C LYS A 615 8.30 -20.24 -21.36
N LEU A 616 9.54 -20.53 -21.76
CA LEU A 616 10.16 -20.01 -22.99
C LEU A 616 9.53 -20.58 -24.26
N LEU A 617 9.19 -21.88 -24.31
CA LEU A 617 8.46 -22.49 -25.42
C LEU A 617 7.06 -21.90 -25.59
N GLN A 618 6.36 -21.63 -24.49
CA GLN A 618 5.05 -20.94 -24.54
C GLN A 618 5.17 -19.50 -25.06
N LEU A 619 6.24 -18.77 -24.70
CA LEU A 619 6.52 -17.45 -25.25
C LEU A 619 6.81 -17.52 -26.76
N ASP A 620 7.66 -18.47 -27.19
CA ASP A 620 8.01 -18.67 -28.59
C ASP A 620 6.76 -19.01 -29.44
N ALA A 621 5.92 -19.94 -28.98
CA ALA A 621 4.68 -20.33 -29.63
C ALA A 621 3.68 -19.17 -29.79
N ARG A 622 3.53 -18.31 -28.76
CA ARG A 622 2.62 -17.15 -28.82
C ARG A 622 3.08 -16.10 -29.85
N THR A 623 4.39 -15.91 -30.03
CA THR A 623 4.90 -14.96 -31.03
C THR A 623 4.66 -15.38 -32.49
N GLY A 624 4.33 -16.66 -32.74
CA GLY A 624 4.01 -17.16 -34.08
C GLY A 624 2.56 -16.92 -34.54
N ALA A 625 1.63 -16.55 -33.66
CA ALA A 625 0.18 -16.61 -33.94
C ALA A 625 -0.53 -15.25 -34.14
N SER A 626 0.05 -14.13 -33.69
CA SER A 626 -0.45 -12.79 -34.01
C SER A 626 0.63 -11.74 -33.73
N ALA A 627 1.17 -11.11 -34.78
CA ALA A 627 2.36 -10.26 -34.71
C ALA A 627 2.05 -8.75 -34.83
N SER A 628 0.95 -8.27 -34.21
CA SER A 628 0.50 -6.88 -34.32
C SER A 628 0.54 -6.04 -33.03
N VAL A 629 1.00 -6.59 -31.91
CA VAL A 629 1.08 -5.87 -30.63
C VAL A 629 2.51 -5.90 -30.10
N LEU A 630 3.14 -4.74 -30.00
CA LEU A 630 4.42 -4.59 -29.28
C LEU A 630 4.21 -4.95 -27.80
N PRO A 631 5.09 -5.76 -27.18
CA PRO A 631 4.98 -6.06 -25.76
C PRO A 631 5.06 -4.77 -24.93
N SER A 632 4.25 -4.67 -23.87
CA SER A 632 4.27 -3.52 -22.96
C SER A 632 5.65 -3.36 -22.30
N PRO A 633 6.03 -2.15 -21.83
CA PRO A 633 7.30 -1.92 -21.13
C PRO A 633 7.52 -2.90 -19.94
N GLU A 634 6.45 -3.30 -19.27
CA GLU A 634 6.46 -4.28 -18.17
C GLU A 634 6.97 -5.67 -18.64
N ALA A 635 6.57 -6.11 -19.83
CA ALA A 635 6.98 -7.38 -20.42
C ALA A 635 8.44 -7.39 -20.92
N ALA A 636 9.02 -6.23 -21.22
CA ALA A 636 10.45 -6.07 -21.46
C ALA A 636 11.25 -6.21 -20.16
N ASN A 637 10.78 -5.56 -19.09
CA ASN A 637 11.44 -5.54 -17.78
C ASN A 637 11.44 -6.91 -17.07
N SER A 638 10.37 -7.70 -17.25
CA SER A 638 10.27 -9.10 -16.78
C SER A 638 11.39 -9.98 -17.34
N PHE A 639 11.72 -9.91 -18.64
CA PHE A 639 12.76 -10.78 -19.22
C PHE A 639 14.16 -10.49 -18.65
N ALA A 640 14.50 -9.20 -18.51
CA ALA A 640 15.78 -8.77 -17.99
C ALA A 640 15.98 -9.13 -16.51
N THR A 641 14.90 -9.16 -15.73
CA THR A 641 14.96 -9.42 -14.28
C THR A 641 14.79 -10.90 -13.95
N GLU A 642 13.87 -11.60 -14.62
CA GLU A 642 13.44 -12.94 -14.24
C GLU A 642 14.14 -14.04 -15.05
N VAL A 643 14.14 -13.95 -16.39
CA VAL A 643 14.77 -14.97 -17.27
C VAL A 643 16.29 -14.94 -17.14
N LEU A 644 16.90 -13.75 -17.23
CA LEU A 644 18.36 -13.62 -17.08
C LEU A 644 18.83 -14.01 -15.66
N GLY A 645 18.00 -13.82 -14.64
CA GLY A 645 18.32 -14.21 -13.26
C GLY A 645 18.38 -15.73 -13.08
N VAL A 646 17.43 -16.47 -13.67
CA VAL A 646 17.47 -17.95 -13.71
C VAL A 646 18.65 -18.45 -14.54
N LEU A 647 18.87 -17.90 -15.75
CA LEU A 647 19.98 -18.30 -16.62
C LEU A 647 21.36 -18.03 -15.99
N TRP A 648 21.53 -16.88 -15.30
CA TRP A 648 22.73 -16.59 -14.53
C TRP A 648 22.94 -17.62 -13.42
N SER A 649 21.87 -18.00 -12.70
CA SER A 649 21.95 -18.95 -11.59
C SER A 649 22.32 -20.36 -12.06
N LEU A 650 21.67 -20.85 -13.13
CA LEU A 650 22.00 -22.14 -13.77
C LEU A 650 23.44 -22.16 -14.32
N SER A 651 23.85 -21.08 -14.99
CA SER A 651 25.22 -20.94 -15.53
C SER A 651 26.27 -20.90 -14.41
N PHE A 652 26.02 -20.16 -13.33
CA PHE A 652 26.93 -20.08 -12.19
C PHE A 652 27.03 -21.40 -11.43
N ALA A 653 25.93 -22.16 -11.34
CA ALA A 653 25.91 -23.51 -10.78
C ALA A 653 26.53 -24.59 -11.69
N GLY A 654 26.89 -24.26 -12.94
CA GLY A 654 27.36 -25.24 -13.92
C GLY A 654 26.28 -26.22 -14.39
N ARG A 655 25.01 -25.85 -14.28
CA ARG A 655 23.83 -26.69 -14.58
C ARG A 655 23.02 -26.22 -15.81
N LEU A 656 23.50 -25.22 -16.56
CA LEU A 656 22.81 -24.74 -17.77
C LEU A 656 23.11 -25.64 -18.97
N SER A 657 22.08 -26.25 -19.58
CA SER A 657 22.23 -26.98 -20.84
C SER A 657 22.40 -26.06 -22.06
N ASP A 658 23.10 -26.57 -23.08
CA ASP A 658 23.23 -25.90 -24.39
C ASP A 658 21.88 -25.77 -25.12
N ASP A 659 20.94 -26.69 -24.87
CA ASP A 659 19.58 -26.63 -25.43
C ASP A 659 18.77 -25.47 -24.83
N LEU A 660 18.76 -25.32 -23.51
CA LEU A 660 18.10 -24.18 -22.84
C LEU A 660 18.76 -22.86 -23.22
N LEU A 661 20.10 -22.81 -23.27
CA LEU A 661 20.84 -21.64 -23.76
C LEU A 661 20.43 -21.27 -25.19
N SER A 662 20.37 -22.25 -26.09
CA SER A 662 19.96 -22.05 -27.48
C SER A 662 18.50 -21.58 -27.59
N LEU A 663 17.60 -22.16 -26.80
CA LEU A 663 16.20 -21.72 -26.70
C LEU A 663 16.08 -20.28 -26.19
N ALA A 664 16.80 -19.92 -25.12
CA ALA A 664 16.80 -18.58 -24.55
C ALA A 664 17.30 -17.52 -25.55
N ARG A 665 18.34 -17.83 -26.33
CA ARG A 665 18.86 -16.93 -27.39
C ARG A 665 17.90 -16.79 -28.57
N ARG A 666 17.20 -17.87 -28.97
CA ARG A 666 16.11 -17.78 -29.98
C ARG A 666 14.95 -16.91 -29.47
N ALA A 667 14.48 -17.14 -28.25
CA ALA A 667 13.39 -16.38 -27.64
C ALA A 667 13.75 -14.89 -27.43
N ALA A 668 14.99 -14.58 -27.05
CA ALA A 668 15.52 -13.22 -26.98
C ALA A 668 15.47 -12.52 -28.35
N SER A 669 15.75 -13.25 -29.43
CA SER A 669 15.87 -12.71 -30.78
C SER A 669 14.53 -12.47 -31.49
N ARG A 670 13.42 -13.03 -30.99
CA ARG A 670 12.06 -12.89 -31.56
C ARG A 670 11.22 -11.76 -30.95
N ARG A 671 11.78 -10.98 -30.03
CA ARG A 671 11.07 -9.88 -29.34
C ARG A 671 10.93 -8.59 -30.16
N ASP A 672 11.68 -8.42 -31.24
CA ASP A 672 11.32 -7.47 -32.31
C ASP A 672 10.18 -8.09 -33.14
N GLY A 673 8.94 -7.61 -32.94
CA GLY A 673 7.77 -8.15 -33.62
C GLY A 673 7.83 -8.00 -35.15
N GLY A 674 7.67 -9.13 -35.86
CA GLY A 674 7.05 -9.21 -37.18
C GLY A 674 7.65 -8.38 -38.33
N GLN A 675 8.90 -8.64 -38.74
CA GLN A 675 9.34 -8.39 -40.14
C GLN A 675 10.23 -9.52 -40.67
N SER A 676 9.62 -10.68 -40.97
CA SER A 676 10.25 -11.76 -41.75
C SER A 676 9.33 -12.45 -42.77
N SER A 677 8.10 -11.95 -42.95
CA SER A 677 7.15 -12.44 -43.98
C SER A 677 6.29 -11.29 -44.50
N GLY A 678 6.64 -10.77 -45.69
CA GLY A 678 5.92 -9.66 -46.33
C GLY A 678 6.82 -8.80 -47.22
N SER A 679 6.95 -9.20 -48.50
CA SER A 679 7.48 -8.45 -49.65
C SER A 679 8.15 -7.09 -49.38
N GLY A 680 9.47 -7.12 -49.15
CA GLY A 680 10.34 -5.96 -49.15
C GLY A 680 11.68 -6.33 -48.50
N PRO A 681 12.84 -5.98 -49.08
CA PRO A 681 14.11 -6.25 -48.41
C PRO A 681 14.13 -5.44 -47.11
N SER A 682 14.36 -6.13 -45.98
CA SER A 682 14.75 -5.46 -44.73
C SER A 682 15.84 -4.46 -45.10
N ARG A 683 15.60 -3.16 -44.92
CA ARG A 683 16.64 -2.16 -45.19
C ARG A 683 17.83 -2.57 -44.34
N CYS A 684 18.94 -2.95 -44.99
CA CYS A 684 20.20 -3.05 -44.31
C CYS A 684 20.37 -1.74 -43.53
N PRO A 685 20.73 -1.77 -42.24
CA PRO A 685 21.05 -0.55 -41.53
C PRO A 685 22.07 0.20 -42.39
N GLU A 686 21.76 1.46 -42.71
CA GLU A 686 22.57 2.25 -43.65
C GLU A 686 24.05 2.16 -43.27
N PRO A 687 24.97 2.21 -44.26
CA PRO A 687 26.39 2.23 -43.98
C PRO A 687 26.66 3.23 -42.85
N LEU A 688 27.42 2.78 -41.85
CA LEU A 688 27.77 3.62 -40.71
C LEU A 688 28.23 4.99 -41.23
N PRO A 689 27.68 6.11 -40.69
CA PRO A 689 28.11 7.44 -41.07
C PRO A 689 29.65 7.52 -41.13
N PRO A 690 30.28 8.29 -42.02
CA PRO A 690 31.74 8.30 -42.16
C PRO A 690 32.53 8.58 -40.86
N ALA A 691 31.89 9.23 -39.87
CA ALA A 691 32.39 9.47 -38.52
C ALA A 691 32.36 8.25 -37.56
N LEU A 692 31.78 7.13 -38.00
CA LEU A 692 31.58 5.87 -37.28
C LEU A 692 32.32 4.69 -37.94
N SER A 693 33.04 4.93 -39.04
CA SER A 693 33.89 3.92 -39.68
C SER A 693 35.07 3.54 -38.75
N PRO A 694 35.40 2.24 -38.60
CA PRO A 694 36.52 1.80 -37.77
C PRO A 694 37.81 2.58 -38.06
N GLY A 695 38.34 3.27 -37.04
CA GLY A 695 39.58 4.06 -37.15
C GLY A 695 39.42 5.54 -37.54
N ARG A 696 38.22 6.03 -37.91
CA ARG A 696 37.94 7.47 -38.07
C ARG A 696 36.95 7.98 -37.01
N GLY A 697 37.25 9.12 -36.39
CA GLY A 697 36.33 9.88 -35.55
C GLY A 697 36.63 9.88 -34.04
N GLY A 698 36.59 11.08 -33.45
CA GLY A 698 36.86 11.37 -32.03
C GLY A 698 38.05 12.33 -31.86
N ARG A 699 37.86 13.46 -31.16
CA ARG A 699 38.96 14.33 -30.72
C ARG A 699 39.83 13.57 -29.70
N ALA A 700 41.09 14.01 -29.53
CA ALA A 700 41.97 13.40 -28.53
C ALA A 700 41.34 13.49 -27.13
N GLY A 701 41.04 12.33 -26.52
CA GLY A 701 40.34 12.25 -25.23
C GLY A 701 38.85 11.87 -25.31
N GLU A 702 38.27 11.68 -26.50
CA GLU A 702 36.89 11.21 -26.70
C GLU A 702 36.80 9.67 -26.91
N PRO A 703 35.61 9.06 -26.78
CA PRO A 703 35.38 7.68 -27.20
C PRO A 703 35.60 7.48 -28.71
N ARG A 704 36.01 6.28 -29.11
CA ARG A 704 36.29 5.93 -30.52
C ARG A 704 35.72 4.57 -30.89
N VAL A 705 35.06 4.43 -32.04
CA VAL A 705 34.61 3.11 -32.53
C VAL A 705 35.81 2.30 -33.05
N VAL A 706 35.94 1.07 -32.55
CA VAL A 706 37.01 0.13 -32.88
C VAL A 706 36.56 -0.89 -33.92
N ALA A 707 35.33 -1.38 -33.79
CA ALA A 707 34.70 -2.31 -34.72
C ALA A 707 33.18 -2.09 -34.70
N ALA A 708 32.51 -2.37 -35.81
CA ALA A 708 31.07 -2.23 -35.91
C ALA A 708 30.47 -3.21 -36.92
N TRP A 709 29.25 -3.64 -36.65
CA TRP A 709 28.46 -4.61 -37.41
C TRP A 709 27.09 -4.00 -37.76
N PRO A 710 26.22 -4.69 -38.51
CA PRO A 710 24.86 -4.21 -38.78
C PRO A 710 24.06 -3.89 -37.51
N ASP A 711 24.18 -4.70 -36.46
CA ASP A 711 23.30 -4.69 -35.28
C ASP A 711 23.97 -4.34 -33.94
N ARG A 712 25.31 -4.22 -33.90
CA ARG A 712 26.12 -3.92 -32.69
C ARG A 712 27.42 -3.19 -33.03
N LEU A 713 28.07 -2.56 -32.06
CA LEU A 713 29.40 -1.96 -32.20
C LEU A 713 30.25 -2.07 -30.93
N ALA A 714 31.57 -1.96 -31.11
CA ALA A 714 32.56 -1.91 -30.03
C ALA A 714 33.23 -0.53 -29.96
N LEU A 715 33.13 0.11 -28.79
CA LEU A 715 33.58 1.46 -28.50
C LEU A 715 34.75 1.44 -27.51
N LEU A 716 35.87 2.05 -27.84
CA LEU A 716 36.97 2.28 -26.90
C LEU A 716 36.64 3.48 -26.01
N LYS A 717 36.44 3.24 -24.70
CA LYS A 717 36.25 4.31 -23.71
C LYS A 717 37.62 4.82 -23.23
N PRO A 718 37.93 6.12 -23.36
CA PRO A 718 39.08 6.75 -22.70
C PRO A 718 38.95 6.67 -21.16
N PRO A 719 40.02 6.96 -20.39
CA PRO A 719 39.87 7.26 -18.96
C PRO A 719 38.89 8.43 -18.75
N ASP A 720 38.42 8.60 -17.51
CA ASP A 720 37.64 9.78 -17.07
C ASP A 720 36.31 10.08 -17.79
N TRP A 721 35.78 9.11 -18.52
CA TRP A 721 34.41 9.12 -19.04
C TRP A 721 33.45 8.21 -18.25
N ILE A 722 32.24 8.69 -17.97
CA ILE A 722 31.16 7.93 -17.32
C ILE A 722 30.34 7.15 -18.36
N VAL A 723 30.00 5.90 -18.04
CA VAL A 723 29.14 5.01 -18.87
C VAL A 723 27.71 4.92 -18.33
N ASP A 724 27.51 5.32 -17.08
CA ASP A 724 26.27 5.14 -16.34
C ASP A 724 25.26 6.22 -16.76
N PRO A 725 24.16 5.89 -17.48
CA PRO A 725 23.23 6.90 -17.98
C PRO A 725 22.53 7.66 -16.84
N ASP A 726 22.34 7.00 -15.70
CA ASP A 726 21.66 7.53 -14.51
C ASP A 726 22.55 8.44 -13.63
N ARG A 727 23.77 8.77 -14.08
CA ARG A 727 24.69 9.68 -13.37
C ARG A 727 25.06 10.87 -14.22
N VAL A 728 24.57 12.04 -13.79
CA VAL A 728 25.14 13.33 -14.20
C VAL A 728 26.60 13.38 -13.73
N GLY A 729 27.53 13.53 -14.67
CA GLY A 729 28.94 13.76 -14.38
C GLY A 729 29.19 15.12 -13.74
N ALA A 730 30.27 15.24 -12.96
CA ALA A 730 30.75 16.56 -12.53
C ALA A 730 31.19 17.38 -13.75
N ALA A 731 31.22 18.70 -13.63
CA ALA A 731 31.68 19.59 -14.70
C ALA A 731 33.05 19.16 -15.24
N GLY A 732 33.16 19.00 -16.55
CA GLY A 732 34.38 18.52 -17.23
C GLY A 732 34.49 16.99 -17.44
N ILE A 733 33.58 16.17 -16.88
CA ILE A 733 33.58 14.71 -17.06
C ILE A 733 32.68 14.32 -18.24
N GLY A 734 33.26 13.69 -19.27
CA GLY A 734 32.51 13.22 -20.45
C GLY A 734 31.57 12.04 -20.15
N GLN A 735 30.45 11.96 -20.88
CA GLN A 735 29.44 10.89 -20.73
C GLN A 735 29.26 10.12 -22.04
N VAL A 736 29.45 8.79 -21.98
CA VAL A 736 29.32 7.89 -23.15
C VAL A 736 27.88 7.86 -23.66
N SER A 737 26.90 7.96 -22.77
CA SER A 737 25.46 8.10 -23.11
C SER A 737 25.22 9.31 -24.00
N ALA A 738 25.65 10.51 -23.57
CA ALA A 738 25.50 11.74 -24.33
C ALA A 738 26.24 11.71 -25.68
N TYR A 739 27.46 11.16 -25.70
CA TYR A 739 28.22 10.97 -26.93
C TYR A 739 27.50 10.04 -27.92
N LEU A 740 26.98 8.89 -27.47
CA LEU A 740 26.22 7.99 -28.35
C LEU A 740 24.95 8.67 -28.88
N SER A 741 24.17 9.35 -28.04
CA SER A 741 22.95 10.06 -28.47
C SER A 741 23.22 11.19 -29.47
N ALA A 742 24.38 11.87 -29.37
CA ALA A 742 24.78 12.90 -30.33
C ALA A 742 25.32 12.31 -31.65
N LEU A 743 25.96 11.14 -31.58
CA LEU A 743 26.59 10.47 -32.73
C LEU A 743 25.61 9.62 -33.55
N LEU A 744 24.48 9.20 -32.96
CA LEU A 744 23.56 8.21 -33.51
C LEU A 744 22.11 8.71 -33.41
N PRO A 745 21.58 9.37 -34.45
CA PRO A 745 20.22 9.91 -34.43
C PRO A 745 19.15 8.83 -34.22
N SER A 746 18.14 9.13 -33.40
CA SER A 746 17.06 8.17 -33.03
C SER A 746 16.23 7.61 -34.21
N ARG A 747 16.35 8.20 -35.41
CA ARG A 747 15.74 7.65 -36.65
C ARG A 747 16.49 6.43 -37.21
N GLN A 748 17.79 6.30 -36.96
CA GLN A 748 18.62 5.18 -37.42
C GLN A 748 18.94 4.19 -36.29
N TRP A 749 18.94 4.65 -35.03
CA TRP A 749 19.20 3.83 -33.86
C TRP A 749 17.97 3.86 -32.94
N ARG A 750 17.20 2.76 -32.90
CA ARG A 750 15.94 2.69 -32.14
C ARG A 750 16.13 2.83 -30.63
N LEU A 751 17.27 2.37 -30.11
CA LEU A 751 17.62 2.44 -28.69
C LEU A 751 18.17 3.81 -28.24
N ALA A 752 18.02 4.90 -29.01
CA ALA A 752 18.69 6.19 -28.76
C ALA A 752 17.70 7.16 -28.14
N GLY A 753 17.86 7.39 -26.83
CA GLY A 753 16.82 7.93 -25.97
C GLY A 753 16.05 6.84 -25.19
N ASP A 754 16.27 5.56 -25.49
CA ASP A 754 15.68 4.44 -24.76
C ASP A 754 16.43 4.21 -23.44
N ALA A 755 15.88 4.75 -22.35
CA ALA A 755 16.44 4.61 -21.01
C ALA A 755 16.30 3.18 -20.46
N ASP A 756 15.19 2.50 -20.75
CA ASP A 756 14.89 1.14 -20.27
C ASP A 756 15.92 0.12 -20.79
N HIS A 757 16.33 0.27 -22.05
CA HIS A 757 17.41 -0.52 -22.67
C HIS A 757 18.79 0.12 -22.53
N ARG A 758 18.94 1.10 -21.62
CA ARG A 758 20.20 1.76 -21.23
C ARG A 758 20.99 2.29 -22.43
N LEU A 759 20.30 2.85 -23.42
CA LEU A 759 20.87 3.34 -24.68
C LEU A 759 21.65 2.27 -25.49
N GLY A 760 21.30 0.99 -25.31
CA GLY A 760 22.01 -0.15 -25.90
C GLY A 760 23.32 -0.53 -25.17
N LEU A 761 23.65 0.07 -24.02
CA LEU A 761 24.87 -0.21 -23.26
C LEU A 761 24.73 -1.47 -22.40
N LEU A 762 25.32 -2.59 -22.86
CA LEU A 762 25.28 -3.88 -22.16
C LEU A 762 25.95 -3.85 -20.78
N HIS A 763 27.04 -3.09 -20.62
CA HIS A 763 27.84 -3.09 -19.39
C HIS A 763 28.63 -1.81 -19.17
N ARG A 764 28.89 -1.49 -17.90
CA ARG A 764 29.65 -0.31 -17.46
C ARG A 764 31.18 -0.56 -17.40
N LEU A 765 31.93 0.54 -17.40
CA LEU A 765 33.31 0.64 -16.91
C LEU A 765 33.36 1.82 -15.93
N ASP A 766 33.78 1.59 -14.70
CA ASP A 766 33.81 2.62 -13.65
C ASP A 766 34.99 3.60 -13.86
N VAL A 767 34.77 4.90 -13.69
CA VAL A 767 35.83 5.93 -13.68
C VAL A 767 36.87 5.61 -12.59
N PRO A 768 38.19 5.72 -12.85
CA PRO A 768 38.83 6.23 -14.08
C PRO A 768 39.29 5.13 -15.08
N SER A 769 38.69 3.93 -15.02
CA SER A 769 39.07 2.80 -15.89
C SER A 769 38.83 3.09 -17.38
N SER A 770 39.62 2.47 -18.24
CA SER A 770 39.56 2.63 -19.71
C SER A 770 39.30 1.28 -20.41
N GLY A 771 38.96 1.29 -21.70
CA GLY A 771 38.87 0.08 -22.53
C GLY A 771 37.54 -0.12 -23.24
N LEU A 772 37.40 -1.30 -23.83
CA LEU A 772 36.31 -1.63 -24.74
C LEU A 772 34.95 -1.72 -24.06
N LEU A 773 33.94 -1.14 -24.70
CA LEU A 773 32.51 -1.27 -24.43
C LEU A 773 31.83 -1.94 -25.63
N LEU A 774 30.80 -2.75 -25.38
CA LEU A 774 29.93 -3.32 -26.40
C LEU A 774 28.59 -2.60 -26.32
N VAL A 775 28.06 -2.21 -27.47
CA VAL A 775 26.81 -1.46 -27.59
C VAL A 775 25.94 -2.12 -28.65
N ALA A 776 24.71 -2.46 -28.30
CA ALA A 776 23.71 -2.98 -29.25
C ALA A 776 23.00 -1.82 -29.96
N LYS A 777 22.67 -2.01 -31.25
CA LYS A 777 21.92 -1.06 -32.07
C LYS A 777 20.45 -1.45 -32.22
N THR A 778 20.12 -2.72 -32.02
CA THR A 778 18.77 -3.31 -32.13
C THR A 778 18.37 -4.01 -30.82
N LEU A 779 17.06 -4.13 -30.58
CA LEU A 779 16.52 -4.85 -29.41
C LEU A 779 16.92 -6.33 -29.46
N THR A 780 16.81 -6.94 -30.63
CA THR A 780 17.30 -8.30 -30.94
C THR A 780 18.75 -8.51 -30.46
N ALA A 781 19.69 -7.64 -30.87
CA ALA A 781 21.09 -7.76 -30.46
C ALA A 781 21.29 -7.46 -28.98
N TYR A 782 20.52 -6.53 -28.40
CA TYR A 782 20.58 -6.22 -26.97
C TYR A 782 20.19 -7.43 -26.12
N HIS A 783 19.04 -8.07 -26.39
CA HIS A 783 18.59 -9.22 -25.60
C HIS A 783 19.48 -10.47 -25.78
N ASP A 784 19.96 -10.78 -26.99
CA ASP A 784 20.95 -11.85 -27.22
C ASP A 784 22.24 -11.60 -26.43
N LEU A 785 22.80 -10.39 -26.50
CA LEU A 785 24.01 -10.03 -25.75
C LEU A 785 23.79 -9.98 -24.24
N GLN A 786 22.58 -9.66 -23.76
CA GLN A 786 22.22 -9.79 -22.35
C GLN A 786 22.18 -11.26 -21.88
N VAL A 787 21.67 -12.18 -22.70
CA VAL A 787 21.75 -13.63 -22.42
C VAL A 787 23.22 -14.08 -22.36
N GLN A 788 24.03 -13.71 -23.36
CA GLN A 788 25.47 -14.03 -23.36
C GLN A 788 26.24 -13.43 -22.18
N LEU A 789 25.84 -12.24 -21.71
CA LEU A 789 26.38 -11.59 -20.51
C LEU A 789 25.97 -12.33 -19.22
N ALA A 790 24.71 -12.76 -19.11
CA ALA A 790 24.20 -13.48 -17.96
C ALA A 790 24.86 -14.87 -17.81
N VAL A 791 25.06 -15.58 -18.91
CA VAL A 791 25.62 -16.96 -18.93
C VAL A 791 27.15 -17.01 -19.10
N GLY A 792 27.83 -15.86 -19.01
CA GLY A 792 29.29 -15.80 -19.01
C GLY A 792 29.99 -16.01 -20.37
N LEU A 793 29.24 -16.15 -21.48
CA LEU A 793 29.78 -16.23 -22.85
C LEU A 793 30.45 -14.92 -23.30
N LEU A 794 30.01 -13.77 -22.77
CA LEU A 794 30.61 -12.48 -23.06
C LEU A 794 31.98 -12.32 -22.36
N VAL A 795 33.04 -12.69 -23.10
CA VAL A 795 34.44 -12.57 -22.67
C VAL A 795 34.80 -11.11 -22.45
N ARG A 796 35.32 -10.79 -21.25
CA ARG A 796 35.71 -9.45 -20.82
C ARG A 796 37.05 -9.55 -20.09
N ASP A 797 38.13 -9.43 -20.87
CA ASP A 797 39.49 -9.57 -20.36
C ASP A 797 40.11 -8.19 -20.11
N TYR A 798 40.79 -8.08 -18.98
CA TYR A 798 41.41 -6.86 -18.48
C TYR A 798 42.91 -7.06 -18.30
N ALA A 799 43.66 -6.01 -18.60
CA ALA A 799 45.08 -5.87 -18.30
C ALA A 799 45.18 -4.99 -17.06
N VAL A 800 45.82 -5.50 -15.99
CA VAL A 800 45.91 -4.82 -14.70
C VAL A 800 47.33 -4.92 -14.17
N LEU A 801 47.92 -3.78 -13.81
CA LEU A 801 49.16 -3.74 -13.04
C LEU A 801 48.82 -3.73 -11.55
N CYS A 802 49.29 -4.74 -10.83
CA CYS A 802 49.10 -4.91 -9.40
C CYS A 802 50.42 -4.70 -8.66
N HIS A 803 50.35 -4.07 -7.49
CA HIS A 803 51.42 -4.08 -6.49
C HIS A 803 51.66 -5.52 -5.98
N GLY A 804 52.92 -5.85 -5.69
CA GLY A 804 53.36 -7.12 -5.10
C GLY A 804 53.57 -8.29 -6.08
N TRP A 805 54.16 -9.37 -5.56
CA TRP A 805 54.37 -10.64 -6.28
C TRP A 805 53.12 -11.51 -6.27
N LEU A 806 52.22 -11.32 -7.23
CA LEU A 806 51.05 -12.17 -7.41
C LEU A 806 51.47 -13.47 -8.12
N PRO A 807 51.18 -14.67 -7.56
CA PRO A 807 51.56 -15.94 -8.19
C PRO A 807 50.94 -16.12 -9.59
N PRO A 808 51.68 -16.61 -10.60
CA PRO A 808 51.16 -16.78 -11.96
C PRO A 808 49.93 -17.70 -12.05
N ASP A 809 49.87 -18.67 -11.15
CA ASP A 809 48.95 -19.81 -11.03
C ASP A 809 47.92 -19.65 -9.90
N ARG A 810 47.76 -18.43 -9.34
CA ARG A 810 46.88 -18.13 -8.19
C ARG A 810 45.41 -18.55 -8.34
N GLY A 811 44.95 -18.95 -9.53
CA GLY A 811 43.57 -19.31 -9.81
C GLY A 811 42.66 -18.09 -9.92
N GLY A 812 41.67 -17.97 -9.03
CA GLY A 812 40.67 -16.90 -9.09
C GLY A 812 40.44 -16.19 -7.76
N PHE A 813 40.12 -14.90 -7.83
CA PHE A 813 39.58 -14.17 -6.69
C PHE A 813 38.09 -14.50 -6.54
N CYS A 814 37.75 -15.26 -5.51
CA CYS A 814 36.38 -15.44 -5.04
C CYS A 814 36.16 -14.56 -3.80
N ALA A 815 35.37 -13.50 -3.93
CA ALA A 815 34.99 -12.65 -2.82
C ALA A 815 33.57 -12.08 -3.00
N ARG A 816 32.85 -11.94 -1.89
CA ARG A 816 31.48 -11.45 -1.85
C ARG A 816 31.46 -9.92 -1.82
N VAL A 817 30.97 -9.30 -2.89
CA VAL A 817 31.02 -7.84 -3.09
C VAL A 817 29.71 -7.21 -2.63
N HIS A 818 29.78 -6.50 -1.52
CA HIS A 818 28.73 -5.62 -1.04
C HIS A 818 29.01 -4.18 -1.49
N TRP A 819 27.96 -3.42 -1.75
CA TRP A 819 28.06 -1.99 -2.05
C TRP A 819 27.23 -1.26 -1.01
N VAL A 820 27.87 -0.32 -0.31
CA VAL A 820 27.40 0.17 1.00
C VAL A 820 26.12 0.99 0.88
N ASP A 821 26.13 2.06 0.09
CA ASP A 821 24.93 2.89 -0.16
C ASP A 821 25.09 3.78 -1.43
N ARG A 822 24.02 4.51 -1.80
CA ARG A 822 23.99 5.44 -2.95
C ARG A 822 24.99 6.59 -2.86
N ARG A 823 25.33 7.06 -1.66
CA ARG A 823 26.27 8.16 -1.40
C ARG A 823 27.73 7.69 -1.41
N SER A 824 27.97 6.44 -1.01
CA SER A 824 29.27 5.81 -0.95
C SER A 824 29.85 5.54 -2.35
N SER A 825 31.08 6.01 -2.55
CA SER A 825 31.80 5.78 -3.79
C SER A 825 32.50 4.41 -3.85
N ARG A 826 32.44 3.57 -2.79
CA ARG A 826 33.26 2.35 -2.65
C ARG A 826 32.42 1.10 -2.35
N SER A 827 32.82 -0.02 -2.97
CA SER A 827 32.34 -1.38 -2.67
C SER A 827 33.29 -2.05 -1.67
N VAL A 828 32.79 -2.95 -0.84
CA VAL A 828 33.53 -3.66 0.23
C VAL A 828 33.28 -5.17 0.19
N VAL A 829 34.17 -5.96 0.80
CA VAL A 829 33.89 -7.38 1.06
C VAL A 829 33.09 -7.51 2.36
N ARG A 830 31.98 -8.26 2.32
CA ARG A 830 31.15 -8.60 3.49
C ARG A 830 30.64 -10.04 3.35
N PRO A 831 30.36 -10.76 4.46
CA PRO A 831 29.74 -12.08 4.40
C PRO A 831 28.44 -12.12 3.60
N TRP A 832 27.62 -11.06 3.66
CA TRP A 832 26.37 -10.87 2.91
C TRP A 832 26.54 -10.10 1.58
N GLY A 833 27.76 -9.87 1.10
CA GLY A 833 28.00 -9.26 -0.21
C GLY A 833 27.62 -10.21 -1.35
N ARG A 834 27.23 -9.71 -2.53
CA ARG A 834 26.80 -10.61 -3.63
C ARG A 834 27.97 -11.49 -4.12
N PRO A 835 27.76 -12.78 -4.42
CA PRO A 835 28.83 -13.65 -4.93
C PRO A 835 29.43 -13.08 -6.21
N SER A 836 30.75 -13.19 -6.33
CA SER A 836 31.50 -12.64 -7.45
C SER A 836 32.85 -13.34 -7.65
N TYR A 837 33.25 -13.49 -8.91
CA TYR A 837 34.44 -14.25 -9.29
C TYR A 837 35.19 -13.57 -10.44
N THR A 838 36.52 -13.53 -10.27
CA THR A 838 37.49 -13.01 -11.25
C THR A 838 38.60 -14.04 -11.42
N GLU A 839 38.74 -14.62 -12.61
CA GLU A 839 39.91 -15.44 -12.97
C GLU A 839 41.16 -14.54 -13.03
N VAL A 840 42.28 -15.03 -12.52
CA VAL A 840 43.55 -14.31 -12.41
C VAL A 840 44.64 -15.10 -13.13
N GLN A 841 45.43 -14.42 -13.96
CA GLN A 841 46.65 -14.99 -14.51
C GLN A 841 47.77 -13.94 -14.41
N GLY A 842 48.85 -14.28 -13.69
CA GLY A 842 50.07 -13.48 -13.73
C GLY A 842 50.77 -13.65 -15.07
N VAL A 843 50.99 -12.53 -15.79
CA VAL A 843 51.59 -12.53 -17.13
C VAL A 843 53.07 -12.21 -17.06
N ALA A 844 53.46 -11.22 -16.26
CA ALA A 844 54.85 -10.83 -16.07
C ALA A 844 55.10 -10.25 -14.66
N HIS A 845 56.34 -10.38 -14.21
CA HIS A 845 56.85 -9.89 -12.92
C HIS A 845 57.91 -8.82 -13.16
N ALA A 846 57.78 -7.68 -12.49
CA ALA A 846 58.68 -6.54 -12.66
C ALA A 846 58.94 -5.81 -11.32
N VAL A 847 59.96 -4.97 -11.30
CA VAL A 847 60.35 -4.13 -10.14
C VAL A 847 60.50 -2.67 -10.53
N ARG A 848 60.47 -1.79 -9.53
CA ARG A 848 60.85 -0.38 -9.64
C ARG A 848 61.53 0.03 -8.34
N GLY A 849 62.85 0.15 -8.35
CA GLY A 849 63.63 0.25 -7.11
C GLY A 849 63.39 -0.98 -6.23
N ALA A 850 62.98 -0.78 -4.97
CA ALA A 850 62.66 -1.87 -4.04
C ALA A 850 61.21 -2.41 -4.18
N GLU A 851 60.34 -1.77 -4.96
CA GLU A 851 58.94 -2.17 -5.09
C GLU A 851 58.74 -3.25 -6.17
N ALA A 852 57.85 -4.21 -5.88
CA ALA A 852 57.52 -5.33 -6.76
C ALA A 852 56.14 -5.16 -7.41
N PHE A 853 56.01 -5.61 -8.65
CA PHE A 853 54.78 -5.49 -9.44
C PHE A 853 54.48 -6.75 -10.24
N THR A 854 53.20 -7.01 -10.47
CA THR A 854 52.72 -8.06 -11.37
C THR A 854 51.78 -7.49 -12.41
N PHE A 855 52.11 -7.70 -13.70
CA PHE A 855 51.19 -7.46 -14.79
C PHE A 855 50.29 -8.69 -14.95
N THR A 856 48.97 -8.50 -14.91
CA THR A 856 47.97 -9.58 -14.84
C THR A 856 46.95 -9.49 -15.96
N ARG A 857 46.49 -10.65 -16.43
CA ARG A 857 45.25 -10.82 -17.19
C ARG A 857 44.15 -11.21 -16.23
N LEU A 858 43.12 -10.39 -16.10
CA LEU A 858 41.94 -10.69 -15.29
C LEU A 858 40.71 -10.90 -16.18
N ARG A 859 39.94 -11.97 -15.94
CA ARG A 859 38.64 -12.20 -16.59
C ARG A 859 37.54 -12.21 -15.54
N ILE A 860 36.54 -11.35 -15.71
CA ILE A 860 35.39 -11.31 -14.81
C ILE A 860 34.27 -12.22 -15.33
N LYS A 861 33.75 -13.10 -14.49
CA LYS A 861 32.48 -13.82 -14.76
C LYS A 861 31.31 -12.92 -14.38
N THR A 862 31.33 -12.42 -13.15
CA THR A 862 30.35 -11.47 -12.61
C THR A 862 30.72 -10.02 -12.91
N GLY A 863 29.73 -9.13 -12.93
CA GLY A 863 29.92 -7.69 -13.22
C GLY A 863 29.65 -6.77 -12.03
N ARG A 864 30.15 -7.07 -10.82
CA ARG A 864 29.86 -6.22 -9.64
C ARG A 864 30.62 -4.89 -9.70
N ARG A 865 30.07 -3.83 -9.11
CA ARG A 865 30.67 -2.48 -9.11
C ARG A 865 32.04 -2.48 -8.42
N HIS A 866 33.06 -1.93 -9.06
CA HIS A 866 34.48 -1.98 -8.64
C HIS A 866 35.07 -3.40 -8.40
N GLN A 867 34.46 -4.49 -8.89
CA GLN A 867 34.85 -5.87 -8.54
C GLN A 867 36.36 -6.14 -8.62
N ILE A 868 37.00 -5.81 -9.74
CA ILE A 868 38.44 -6.03 -9.94
C ILE A 868 39.27 -5.31 -8.87
N ARG A 869 39.03 -4.00 -8.70
CA ARG A 869 39.79 -3.12 -7.80
C ARG A 869 39.66 -3.53 -6.33
N LEU A 870 38.45 -3.95 -5.94
CA LEU A 870 38.19 -4.52 -4.62
C LEU A 870 38.86 -5.89 -4.44
N HIS A 871 38.77 -6.77 -5.44
CA HIS A 871 39.38 -8.11 -5.38
C HIS A 871 40.90 -8.04 -5.25
N THR A 872 41.57 -7.25 -6.11
CA THR A 872 43.02 -7.09 -6.09
C THR A 872 43.50 -6.49 -4.77
N SER A 873 42.84 -5.45 -4.27
CA SER A 873 43.10 -4.84 -2.96
C SER A 873 42.86 -5.79 -1.78
N HIS A 874 41.70 -6.47 -1.72
CA HIS A 874 41.37 -7.44 -0.67
C HIS A 874 42.32 -8.64 -0.65
N ALA A 875 42.83 -9.04 -1.81
CA ALA A 875 43.79 -10.12 -1.96
C ALA A 875 45.23 -9.76 -1.53
N GLY A 876 45.51 -8.49 -1.20
CA GLY A 876 46.83 -7.97 -0.83
C GLY A 876 47.66 -7.36 -1.99
N TYR A 877 47.09 -7.25 -3.19
CA TYR A 877 47.79 -6.87 -4.42
C TYR A 877 47.08 -5.70 -5.13
N PRO A 878 46.93 -4.52 -4.49
CA PRO A 878 46.10 -3.43 -5.00
C PRO A 878 46.54 -2.96 -6.39
N THR A 879 45.58 -2.46 -7.18
CA THR A 879 45.86 -1.91 -8.52
C THR A 879 46.72 -0.64 -8.41
N VAL A 880 47.74 -0.52 -9.25
CA VAL A 880 48.63 0.66 -9.30
C VAL A 880 47.82 1.91 -9.69
N CYS A 881 48.08 3.01 -8.97
CA CYS A 881 47.39 4.30 -9.09
C CYS A 881 45.86 4.21 -8.86
N ASP A 882 45.42 3.31 -7.96
CA ASP A 882 44.03 3.23 -7.52
C ASP A 882 43.75 4.16 -6.32
N GLY A 883 43.31 5.39 -6.61
CA GLY A 883 42.95 6.38 -5.58
C GLY A 883 41.69 6.07 -4.74
N ARG A 884 41.11 4.87 -4.83
CA ARG A 884 39.98 4.42 -4.00
C ARG A 884 40.28 3.19 -3.16
N TYR A 885 41.16 2.30 -3.63
CA TYR A 885 41.45 1.00 -3.01
C TYR A 885 42.90 0.83 -2.55
N SER A 886 43.80 1.76 -2.89
CA SER A 886 45.16 1.84 -2.35
C SER A 886 45.24 2.85 -1.20
N SER A 887 46.32 2.83 -0.43
CA SER A 887 46.56 3.85 0.60
C SER A 887 46.92 5.21 -0.03
N ALA A 888 46.72 6.30 0.70
CA ALA A 888 47.12 7.63 0.25
C ALA A 888 48.66 7.76 0.07
N GLY A 889 49.45 6.97 0.79
CA GLY A 889 50.90 6.88 0.59
C GLY A 889 51.24 6.21 -0.73
N THR A 890 50.69 5.02 -0.97
CA THR A 890 50.84 4.24 -2.22
C THR A 890 50.43 5.06 -3.44
N LEU A 891 49.28 5.75 -3.38
CA LEU A 891 48.82 6.60 -4.50
C LEU A 891 49.82 7.73 -4.82
N ARG A 892 50.42 8.37 -3.80
CA ARG A 892 51.45 9.41 -3.99
C ARG A 892 52.75 8.86 -4.57
N ALA A 893 53.11 7.62 -4.24
CA ALA A 893 54.27 6.93 -4.83
C ALA A 893 54.01 6.49 -6.29
N ASP A 894 52.78 6.07 -6.61
CA ASP A 894 52.38 5.66 -7.97
C ASP A 894 52.27 6.83 -8.96
N SER A 895 51.71 7.96 -8.50
CA SER A 895 51.30 9.08 -9.37
C SER A 895 52.40 9.66 -10.29
N PRO A 896 53.68 9.80 -9.87
CA PRO A 896 54.74 10.38 -10.71
C PRO A 896 55.08 9.56 -11.96
N TRP A 897 54.82 8.25 -11.96
CA TRP A 897 55.22 7.34 -13.05
C TRP A 897 54.04 6.57 -13.67
N CYS A 898 52.93 6.44 -12.95
CA CYS A 898 51.67 5.92 -13.45
C CYS A 898 50.57 6.97 -13.23
N GLN A 899 50.34 7.83 -14.24
CA GLN A 899 49.44 8.99 -14.15
C GLN A 899 47.94 8.66 -13.97
N ARG A 900 47.56 7.38 -13.98
CA ARG A 900 46.17 6.92 -13.88
C ARG A 900 46.09 5.47 -13.42
N ASN A 901 44.94 5.09 -12.85
CA ASN A 901 44.60 3.71 -12.49
C ASN A 901 44.96 2.71 -13.60
N ALA A 902 45.86 1.77 -13.28
CA ALA A 902 46.44 0.83 -14.22
C ALA A 902 45.50 -0.35 -14.55
N LEU A 903 44.30 -0.02 -15.05
CA LEU A 903 43.21 -0.94 -15.36
C LEU A 903 42.62 -0.63 -16.73
N HIS A 904 42.75 -1.59 -17.66
CA HIS A 904 42.27 -1.45 -19.03
C HIS A 904 41.56 -2.72 -19.54
N ARG A 905 40.32 -2.59 -20.06
CA ARG A 905 39.65 -3.71 -20.76
C ARG A 905 40.13 -3.78 -22.21
N TRP A 906 41.12 -4.64 -22.45
CA TRP A 906 41.80 -4.78 -23.74
C TRP A 906 41.09 -5.71 -24.72
N ARG A 907 40.23 -6.62 -24.23
CA ARG A 907 39.57 -7.62 -25.08
C ARG A 907 38.11 -7.82 -24.72
N LEU A 908 37.29 -7.88 -25.77
CA LEU A 908 35.92 -8.37 -25.74
C LEU A 908 35.78 -9.54 -26.71
N GLY A 909 34.99 -10.55 -26.32
CA GLY A 909 34.59 -11.65 -27.20
C GLY A 909 33.13 -12.00 -27.00
N PHE A 910 32.40 -12.22 -28.08
CA PHE A 910 30.95 -12.53 -28.09
C PHE A 910 30.61 -13.42 -29.29
N GLN A 911 29.43 -14.03 -29.32
CA GLN A 911 28.88 -14.66 -30.51
C GLN A 911 27.91 -13.70 -31.22
N ASP A 912 27.98 -13.62 -32.54
CA ASP A 912 26.99 -12.87 -33.32
C ASP A 912 25.68 -13.66 -33.53
N GLY A 913 24.74 -13.08 -34.28
CA GLY A 913 23.45 -13.71 -34.60
C GLY A 913 23.55 -14.96 -35.48
N ALA A 914 24.70 -15.21 -36.13
CA ALA A 914 24.98 -16.46 -36.85
C ALA A 914 25.74 -17.48 -35.97
N GLY A 915 25.95 -17.17 -34.68
CA GLY A 915 26.72 -17.99 -33.75
C GLY A 915 28.25 -17.86 -33.90
N ALA A 916 28.74 -17.06 -34.84
CA ALA A 916 30.17 -16.92 -35.07
C ALA A 916 30.84 -16.12 -33.94
N VAL A 917 31.93 -16.65 -33.39
CA VAL A 917 32.70 -15.95 -32.34
C VAL A 917 33.41 -14.74 -32.96
N ARG A 918 33.10 -13.56 -32.43
CA ARG A 918 33.74 -12.29 -32.74
C ARG A 918 34.62 -11.87 -31.58
N GLU A 919 35.78 -11.30 -31.90
CA GLU A 919 36.75 -10.78 -30.93
C GLU A 919 37.14 -9.36 -31.32
N VAL A 920 37.23 -8.46 -30.33
CA VAL A 920 37.74 -7.11 -30.47
C VAL A 920 38.88 -6.92 -29.49
N LEU A 921 40.01 -6.43 -29.99
CA LEU A 921 41.17 -6.07 -29.19
C LEU A 921 41.37 -4.55 -29.21
N ALA A 922 41.86 -4.00 -28.11
CA ALA A 922 42.30 -2.61 -27.99
C ALA A 922 43.68 -2.58 -27.32
N PRO A 923 44.67 -1.86 -27.88
CA PRO A 923 45.96 -1.67 -27.23
C PRO A 923 45.82 -0.85 -25.94
N PRO A 924 46.77 -0.96 -25.00
CA PRO A 924 46.72 -0.20 -23.77
C PRO A 924 46.92 1.30 -24.12
N PRO A 925 46.19 2.23 -23.48
CA PRO A 925 46.32 3.64 -23.83
C PRO A 925 47.70 4.17 -23.40
N PRO A 926 48.28 5.17 -24.10
CA PRO A 926 49.70 5.53 -24.01
C PRO A 926 50.29 5.59 -22.60
N GLY A 927 49.65 6.30 -21.65
CA GLY A 927 50.15 6.42 -20.28
C GLY A 927 50.19 5.12 -19.45
N LEU A 928 49.59 4.01 -19.91
CA LEU A 928 49.79 2.69 -19.29
C LEU A 928 50.96 1.96 -19.98
N SER A 929 51.09 2.10 -21.31
CA SER A 929 52.24 1.59 -22.06
C SER A 929 53.55 2.20 -21.56
N SER A 930 53.58 3.52 -21.35
CA SER A 930 54.73 4.24 -20.77
C SER A 930 55.05 3.80 -19.33
N ALA A 931 54.02 3.60 -18.50
CA ALA A 931 54.21 3.11 -17.14
C ALA A 931 54.79 1.68 -17.11
N LEU A 932 54.31 0.79 -17.99
CA LEU A 932 54.83 -0.57 -18.14
C LEU A 932 56.25 -0.61 -18.70
N ALA A 933 56.60 0.28 -19.63
CA ALA A 933 57.95 0.39 -20.19
C ALA A 933 58.98 0.93 -19.18
N GLY A 934 58.53 1.64 -18.14
CA GLY A 934 59.37 2.16 -17.05
C GLY A 934 59.53 1.20 -15.86
N LEU A 935 59.34 -0.10 -16.06
CA LEU A 935 59.52 -1.15 -15.05
C LEU A 935 60.62 -2.15 -15.49
N GLU A 936 61.42 -2.60 -14.54
CA GLU A 936 62.50 -3.55 -14.80
C GLU A 936 61.98 -5.00 -14.69
N PRO A 937 62.16 -5.87 -15.70
CA PRO A 937 61.73 -7.27 -15.61
C PRO A 937 62.49 -8.03 -14.51
N ARG A 938 61.79 -8.87 -13.74
CA ARG A 938 62.44 -9.71 -12.72
C ARG A 938 63.39 -10.73 -13.38
N ALA A 939 64.62 -10.84 -12.91
CA ALA A 939 65.57 -11.86 -13.35
C ALA A 939 64.98 -13.28 -13.22
N GLY A 940 65.11 -14.10 -14.27
CA GLY A 940 64.52 -15.44 -14.35
C GLY A 940 63.03 -15.47 -14.72
N SER A 941 62.31 -14.34 -14.70
CA SER A 941 61.02 -14.24 -15.39
C SER A 941 61.27 -14.10 -16.90
N ARG A 942 60.34 -14.57 -17.75
CA ARG A 942 60.41 -14.29 -19.19
C ARG A 942 60.37 -12.78 -19.39
N ALA A 943 61.42 -12.22 -19.98
CA ALA A 943 61.66 -10.80 -19.99
C ALA A 943 60.48 -10.01 -20.57
N ALA A 944 59.88 -9.13 -19.77
CA ALA A 944 58.90 -8.15 -20.24
C ALA A 944 59.48 -7.09 -21.20
N GLY A 945 60.81 -7.11 -21.42
CA GLY A 945 61.57 -6.12 -22.19
C GLY A 945 62.26 -6.61 -23.47
N ALA A 946 62.04 -7.86 -23.91
CA ALA A 946 62.59 -8.32 -25.19
C ALA A 946 61.60 -7.99 -26.35
N ALA A 947 61.93 -6.95 -27.11
CA ALA A 947 61.24 -6.44 -28.30
C ALA A 947 59.82 -5.85 -28.11
N GLY A 948 59.78 -4.53 -27.89
CA GLY A 948 58.81 -3.62 -28.50
C GLY A 948 57.39 -3.54 -27.89
N GLU A 949 56.71 -4.66 -27.66
CA GLU A 949 55.31 -4.63 -27.21
C GLU A 949 54.98 -5.69 -26.14
N PRO A 950 54.65 -5.27 -24.89
CA PRO A 950 54.01 -6.13 -23.89
C PRO A 950 52.68 -6.75 -24.35
N PHE A 951 52.10 -6.26 -25.46
CA PHE A 951 50.82 -6.71 -26.01
C PHE A 951 50.92 -7.91 -26.97
N LEU A 952 52.06 -8.10 -27.65
CA LEU A 952 52.30 -9.31 -28.44
C LEU A 952 52.21 -10.58 -27.57
N TRP A 953 52.53 -10.48 -26.27
CA TRP A 953 52.39 -11.56 -25.29
C TRP A 953 50.92 -11.88 -24.93
N LEU A 954 50.06 -10.87 -24.82
CA LEU A 954 48.62 -11.09 -24.64
C LEU A 954 47.98 -11.69 -25.89
N GLY A 955 48.50 -11.36 -27.08
CA GLY A 955 48.09 -11.95 -28.36
C GLY A 955 48.62 -13.38 -28.59
N SER A 956 49.85 -13.69 -28.21
CA SER A 956 50.49 -15.00 -28.45
C SER A 956 49.95 -16.11 -27.55
N MET A 957 49.39 -15.78 -26.38
CA MET A 957 48.63 -16.72 -25.55
C MET A 957 47.32 -17.25 -26.20
N ARG A 958 46.99 -16.85 -27.44
CA ARG A 958 45.88 -17.43 -28.23
C ARG A 958 45.99 -18.95 -28.47
N GLN A 959 47.19 -19.53 -28.45
CA GLN A 959 47.42 -20.90 -28.97
C GLN A 959 47.58 -22.03 -27.94
N LYS A 960 47.66 -21.75 -26.64
CA LYS A 960 47.63 -22.82 -25.62
C LYS A 960 46.21 -22.95 -25.07
N LYS A 961 45.45 -23.85 -25.72
CA LYS A 961 44.21 -24.44 -25.17
C LYS A 961 44.54 -25.33 -23.98
#